data_AF-A0A3Q2YHY1-F1
#
_entry.id   AF-A0A3Q2YHY1-F1
#
_cell.length_a   1.000
_cell.length_b   1.000
_cell.length_c   1.000
_cell.angle_alpha   90.00
_cell.angle_beta   90.00
_cell.angle_gamma   90.00
#
_symmetry.space_group_name_H-M   'P 1'
#
loop_
_entity.id
_entity.type
_entity.pdbx_description
1 polymer ?
#
loop_
_entity_poly.entity_id
_entity_poly.type
_entity_poly.pdbx_seq_one_letter_code
_entity_poly.pdbx_strand_id
1 'polypeptide(L)'
;MCVHQLNLLAASSNSLPLGALLGKQHPIEASHFSSICDIMEKAMVSGDTSIIRCVLVVFQVSFLYRFYIVRRAGLLLWQLLMAPVDQIGAEIQREVCLAISSGLNTLYQGETELNKLLKLVLSEGERNSGLSQLRDVILTNMADLLQKNRFGSEEDDHYRLSDDLLQCILKTVVRESCLLITKCQTVARDDFQKLLSTVPVVSPCLRYLMAVQNHLLSNTVLIRPDDSDDSDSSLQGETMKVQELQGSILSLATKILVGCDEALETLHQVTTALINSEIPDKETRLKGLEQVTKATMLGHLLPVLLTSLMHPNLQTLTLADALMPQLVQLVLYTSQTALLLKTQAPLFSEEPLLGGCVGQGMKTSAAEDKCLSFFSKVILDEREEPGFLTGLKIPAPWAAGKTVETVHPVRDNYKFKETVHIPGARCLYLRFDSRCSSQYDYDKLVIYAGPNTNSRKVTEYGGNTLGYGSRSVLGTGWPKDLVKVEGDTVTFSFEMRSGREHNTPDKAMWGFSCTVRAQESSEDVSGGLPFLADLALGLSVLACSMLRILYNGPEVTREEDACHDLLCSKLLQRCQWQVEANGVLSPALTPSPSPLPLTIEEDREFTYPADVLIPPPGFTSGAYFDLPRIRLPPGIMGRLREVSGRARPQFRPSIK
;
A
#
# COMPACT_ATOMS: atom_id res chain seq x y z
N MET A 1 -28.39 -40.29 11.12
CA MET A 1 -28.46 -39.67 9.77
C MET A 1 -27.45 -38.53 9.58
N CYS A 2 -27.21 -37.66 10.56
CA CYS A 2 -26.25 -36.55 10.45
C CYS A 2 -24.79 -36.99 10.16
N VAL A 3 -24.34 -38.11 10.72
CA VAL A 3 -22.95 -38.62 10.52
C VAL A 3 -22.70 -39.07 9.06
N HIS A 4 -23.71 -39.61 8.38
CA HIS A 4 -23.56 -40.06 6.99
C HIS A 4 -23.54 -38.87 6.01
N GLN A 5 -24.28 -37.80 6.32
CA GLN A 5 -24.20 -36.52 5.58
C GLN A 5 -22.90 -35.75 5.86
N LEU A 6 -22.36 -35.82 7.09
CA LEU A 6 -21.06 -35.22 7.44
C LEU A 6 -19.89 -35.90 6.70
N ASN A 7 -19.93 -37.23 6.52
CA ASN A 7 -18.90 -37.94 5.75
C ASN A 7 -18.95 -37.62 4.24
N LEU A 8 -20.13 -37.32 3.69
CA LEU A 8 -20.29 -36.84 2.31
C LEU A 8 -19.75 -35.41 2.14
N LEU A 9 -19.89 -34.54 3.14
CA LEU A 9 -19.35 -33.17 3.15
C LEU A 9 -17.82 -33.14 3.36
N ALA A 10 -17.27 -34.08 4.13
CA ALA A 10 -15.83 -34.24 4.29
C ALA A 10 -15.14 -34.74 3.01
N ALA A 11 -15.83 -35.53 2.19
CA ALA A 11 -15.33 -36.01 0.89
C ALA A 11 -15.31 -34.92 -0.20
N SER A 12 -16.09 -33.85 -0.06
CA SER A 12 -16.14 -32.70 -1.00
C SER A 12 -15.23 -31.53 -0.60
N SER A 13 -14.28 -31.75 0.31
CA SER A 13 -13.45 -30.72 0.98
C SER A 13 -12.37 -30.05 0.11
N ASN A 14 -12.60 -29.94 -1.20
CA ASN A 14 -11.83 -29.04 -2.05
C ASN A 14 -12.80 -28.25 -2.94
N SER A 15 -12.83 -26.93 -2.75
CA SER A 15 -13.37 -25.90 -3.65
C SER A 15 -14.89 -25.81 -3.88
N LEU A 16 -15.70 -25.38 -2.88
CA LEU A 16 -16.91 -24.55 -3.08
C LEU A 16 -17.45 -24.00 -1.74
N PRO A 17 -18.07 -22.79 -1.70
CA PRO A 17 -18.65 -22.22 -0.49
C PRO A 17 -19.96 -22.96 -0.13
N LEU A 18 -20.05 -23.42 1.11
CA LEU A 18 -21.17 -24.20 1.67
C LEU A 18 -22.56 -23.54 1.53
N GLY A 19 -22.63 -22.24 1.20
CA GLY A 19 -23.88 -21.49 1.07
C GLY A 19 -24.77 -21.90 -0.11
N ALA A 20 -24.19 -22.41 -1.21
CA ALA A 20 -24.95 -22.64 -2.44
C ALA A 20 -25.70 -24.00 -2.49
N LEU A 21 -25.29 -25.00 -1.68
CA LEU A 21 -25.84 -26.36 -1.76
C LEU A 21 -26.99 -26.65 -0.78
N LEU A 22 -27.24 -25.76 0.19
CA LEU A 22 -28.13 -26.01 1.33
C LEU A 22 -29.47 -25.26 1.27
N GLY A 23 -29.78 -24.58 0.16
CA GLY A 23 -31.03 -23.82 -0.03
C GLY A 23 -32.35 -24.62 -0.03
N LYS A 24 -32.34 -25.92 0.31
CA LYS A 24 -33.53 -26.78 0.35
C LYS A 24 -33.54 -27.79 1.51
N GLN A 25 -33.25 -27.37 2.74
CA GLN A 25 -33.55 -28.19 3.93
C GLN A 25 -34.48 -27.46 4.91
N HIS A 26 -35.40 -28.22 5.50
CA HIS A 26 -36.41 -27.74 6.43
C HIS A 26 -35.74 -27.19 7.70
N PRO A 27 -36.25 -26.10 8.30
CA PRO A 27 -35.72 -25.56 9.55
C PRO A 27 -35.83 -26.62 10.66
N ILE A 28 -34.75 -26.80 11.43
CA ILE A 28 -34.74 -27.66 12.62
C ILE A 28 -35.82 -27.13 13.59
N GLU A 29 -36.77 -27.98 13.99
CA GLU A 29 -37.79 -27.56 14.94
C GLU A 29 -37.16 -27.10 16.27
N ALA A 30 -37.74 -26.06 16.86
CA ALA A 30 -37.24 -25.44 18.09
C ALA A 30 -37.08 -26.44 19.26
N SER A 31 -37.93 -27.47 19.31
CA SER A 31 -37.85 -28.61 20.23
C SER A 31 -36.50 -29.34 20.14
N HIS A 32 -36.05 -29.66 18.92
CA HIS A 32 -34.79 -30.35 18.67
C HIS A 32 -33.58 -29.50 19.08
N PHE A 33 -33.59 -28.19 18.81
CA PHE A 33 -32.51 -27.30 19.23
C PHE A 33 -32.42 -27.17 20.76
N SER A 34 -33.57 -27.17 21.45
CA SER A 34 -33.59 -27.21 22.92
C SER A 34 -32.98 -28.51 23.44
N SER A 35 -33.32 -29.66 22.85
CA SER A 35 -32.72 -30.95 23.24
C SER A 35 -31.21 -30.99 23.00
N ILE A 36 -30.71 -30.35 21.93
CA ILE A 36 -29.26 -30.22 21.70
C ILE A 36 -28.59 -29.41 22.83
N CYS A 37 -29.22 -28.31 23.27
CA CYS A 37 -28.73 -27.55 24.43
C CYS A 37 -28.74 -28.39 25.72
N ASP A 38 -29.77 -29.21 25.95
CA ASP A 38 -29.86 -30.09 27.12
C ASP A 38 -28.76 -31.16 27.12
N ILE A 39 -28.43 -31.71 25.94
CA ILE A 39 -27.33 -32.67 25.77
C ILE A 39 -25.99 -32.00 26.07
N MET A 40 -25.78 -30.78 25.56
CA MET A 40 -24.57 -30.01 25.82
C MET A 40 -24.37 -29.75 27.32
N GLU A 41 -25.42 -29.30 28.00
CA GLU A 41 -25.37 -29.01 29.44
C GLU A 41 -25.03 -30.26 30.26
N LYS A 42 -25.65 -31.40 29.95
CA LYS A 42 -25.32 -32.68 30.60
C LYS A 42 -23.88 -33.12 30.32
N ALA A 43 -23.42 -32.96 29.08
CA ALA A 43 -22.06 -33.32 28.69
C ALA A 43 -21.00 -32.44 29.37
N MET A 44 -21.29 -31.14 29.55
CA MET A 44 -20.45 -30.21 30.31
C MET A 44 -20.35 -30.61 31.78
N VAL A 45 -21.47 -31.01 32.41
CA VAL A 45 -21.48 -31.49 33.80
C VAL A 45 -20.75 -32.82 33.95
N SER A 46 -20.87 -33.73 32.98
CA SER A 46 -20.19 -35.03 33.02
C SER A 46 -18.73 -34.99 32.55
N GLY A 47 -18.26 -33.85 32.02
CA GLY A 47 -16.92 -33.72 31.45
C GLY A 47 -16.69 -34.54 30.17
N ASP A 48 -17.74 -34.87 29.42
CA ASP A 48 -17.62 -35.68 28.20
C ASP A 48 -17.16 -34.82 27.01
N THR A 49 -15.85 -34.77 26.82
CA THR A 49 -15.19 -33.99 25.77
C THR A 49 -15.61 -34.38 24.35
N SER A 50 -15.95 -35.65 24.13
CA SER A 50 -16.33 -36.16 22.80
C SER A 50 -17.72 -35.67 22.41
N ILE A 51 -18.67 -35.73 23.36
CA ILE A 51 -20.03 -35.21 23.14
C ILE A 51 -20.00 -33.69 23.01
N ILE A 52 -19.26 -32.98 23.86
CA ILE A 52 -19.11 -31.51 23.78
C ILE A 52 -18.62 -31.12 22.39
N ARG A 53 -17.55 -31.76 21.88
CA ARG A 53 -17.03 -31.48 20.54
C ARG A 53 -18.05 -31.71 19.44
N CYS A 54 -18.78 -32.84 19.49
CA CYS A 54 -19.82 -33.14 18.49
C CYS A 54 -20.91 -32.07 18.49
N VAL A 55 -21.35 -31.62 19.67
CA VAL A 55 -22.40 -30.60 19.78
C VAL A 55 -21.91 -29.23 19.30
N LEU A 56 -20.64 -28.87 19.53
CA LEU A 56 -20.07 -27.62 19.01
C LEU A 56 -20.06 -27.58 17.48
N VAL A 57 -19.74 -28.69 16.82
CA VAL A 57 -19.82 -28.80 15.35
C VAL A 57 -21.29 -28.69 14.89
N VAL A 58 -22.23 -29.28 15.62
CA VAL A 58 -23.66 -29.11 15.34
C VAL A 58 -24.10 -27.66 15.50
N PHE A 59 -23.61 -26.93 16.50
CA PHE A 59 -23.88 -25.50 16.66
C PHE A 59 -23.33 -24.68 15.49
N GLN A 60 -22.12 -24.97 15.00
CA GLN A 60 -21.55 -24.28 13.84
C GLN A 60 -22.46 -24.33 12.61
N VAL A 61 -23.02 -25.51 12.32
CA VAL A 61 -23.95 -25.68 11.19
C VAL A 61 -25.33 -25.10 11.51
N SER A 62 -25.81 -25.26 12.74
CA SER A 62 -27.16 -24.82 13.12
C SER A 62 -27.31 -23.31 13.13
N PHE A 63 -26.28 -22.55 13.51
CA PHE A 63 -26.37 -21.09 13.53
C PHE A 63 -26.52 -20.44 12.15
N LEU A 64 -26.29 -21.18 11.06
CA LEU A 64 -26.56 -20.72 9.69
C LEU A 64 -28.06 -20.58 9.39
N TYR A 65 -28.94 -21.24 10.15
CA TYR A 65 -30.38 -21.33 9.85
C TYR A 65 -31.29 -20.43 10.71
N ARG A 66 -30.75 -19.38 11.36
CA ARG A 66 -31.47 -18.34 12.14
C ARG A 66 -32.59 -18.88 13.05
N PHE A 67 -32.22 -19.38 14.24
CA PHE A 67 -33.18 -19.90 15.23
C PHE A 67 -33.58 -18.87 16.31
N TYR A 68 -34.74 -19.06 16.93
CA TYR A 68 -35.23 -18.20 18.02
C TYR A 68 -34.69 -18.60 19.42
N ILE A 69 -34.09 -19.80 19.57
CA ILE A 69 -33.55 -20.31 20.86
C ILE A 69 -32.02 -20.11 20.94
N VAL A 70 -31.53 -18.95 20.51
CA VAL A 70 -30.08 -18.71 20.39
C VAL A 70 -29.44 -18.29 21.72
N ARG A 71 -30.22 -17.66 22.61
CA ARG A 71 -29.70 -17.12 23.87
C ARG A 71 -29.14 -18.20 24.82
N ARG A 72 -29.78 -19.38 24.89
CA ARG A 72 -29.32 -20.49 25.74
C ARG A 72 -28.02 -21.11 25.21
N ALA A 73 -27.95 -21.34 23.90
CA ALA A 73 -26.71 -21.81 23.27
C ALA A 73 -25.56 -20.81 23.44
N GLY A 74 -25.84 -19.50 23.31
CA GLY A 74 -24.86 -18.45 23.55
C GLY A 74 -24.29 -18.47 24.98
N LEU A 75 -25.11 -18.71 26.00
CA LEU A 75 -24.66 -18.83 27.39
C LEU A 75 -23.74 -20.04 27.60
N LEU A 76 -24.10 -21.20 27.05
CA LEU A 76 -23.28 -22.42 27.13
C LEU A 76 -21.92 -22.24 26.45
N LEU A 77 -21.91 -21.62 25.27
CA LEU A 77 -20.68 -21.27 24.56
C LEU A 77 -19.81 -20.30 25.37
N TRP A 78 -20.42 -19.30 26.01
CA TRP A 78 -19.68 -18.33 26.83
C TRP A 78 -19.09 -18.95 28.10
N GLN A 79 -19.82 -19.88 28.73
CA GLN A 79 -19.32 -20.65 29.87
C GLN A 79 -18.09 -21.49 29.49
N LEU A 80 -18.13 -22.17 28.34
CA LEU A 80 -16.98 -22.93 27.85
C LEU A 80 -15.84 -22.01 27.42
N LEU A 81 -16.11 -20.87 26.79
CA LEU A 81 -15.08 -19.93 26.37
C LEU A 81 -14.28 -19.37 27.55
N MET A 82 -14.99 -19.07 28.65
CA MET A 82 -14.40 -18.50 29.86
C MET A 82 -13.78 -19.54 30.79
N ALA A 83 -13.99 -20.83 30.52
CA ALA A 83 -13.36 -21.89 31.28
C ALA A 83 -11.83 -21.91 31.02
N PRO A 84 -11.01 -22.20 32.04
CA PRO A 84 -9.56 -22.29 31.86
C PRO A 84 -9.21 -23.46 30.94
N VAL A 85 -8.22 -23.24 30.05
CA VAL A 85 -7.80 -24.20 29.02
C VAL A 85 -7.41 -25.54 29.61
N ASP A 86 -6.83 -25.53 30.82
CA ASP A 86 -6.40 -26.74 31.53
C ASP A 86 -7.57 -27.68 31.89
N GLN A 87 -8.80 -27.15 32.00
CA GLN A 87 -9.98 -27.92 32.35
C GLN A 87 -10.75 -28.46 31.14
N ILE A 88 -10.79 -27.70 30.04
CA ILE A 88 -11.57 -28.06 28.84
C ILE A 88 -10.73 -28.59 27.67
N GLY A 89 -9.43 -28.31 27.67
CA GLY A 89 -8.53 -28.63 26.56
C GLY A 89 -8.60 -27.62 25.41
N ALA A 90 -7.46 -27.44 24.74
CA ALA A 90 -7.31 -26.48 23.65
C ALA A 90 -8.19 -26.78 22.42
N GLU A 91 -8.50 -28.06 22.18
CA GLU A 91 -9.38 -28.45 21.06
C GLU A 91 -10.83 -27.99 21.28
N ILE A 92 -11.37 -28.15 22.49
CA ILE A 92 -12.73 -27.69 22.80
C ILE A 92 -12.79 -26.17 22.72
N GLN A 93 -11.82 -25.47 23.30
CA GLN A 93 -11.77 -24.01 23.25
C GLN A 93 -11.75 -23.49 21.80
N ARG A 94 -11.00 -24.15 20.91
CA ARG A 94 -10.98 -23.84 19.47
C ARG A 94 -12.36 -24.02 18.83
N GLU A 95 -13.02 -25.15 19.08
CA GLU A 95 -14.35 -25.43 18.50
C GLU A 95 -15.44 -24.49 19.05
N VAL A 96 -15.32 -24.03 20.30
CA VAL A 96 -16.17 -22.98 20.87
C VAL A 96 -15.98 -21.67 20.12
N CYS A 97 -14.73 -21.27 19.86
CA CYS A 97 -14.43 -20.05 19.10
C CYS A 97 -15.00 -20.13 17.67
N LEU A 98 -14.89 -21.28 17.01
CA LEU A 98 -15.47 -21.52 15.69
C LEU A 98 -17.01 -21.45 15.72
N ALA A 99 -17.65 -22.06 16.72
CA ALA A 99 -19.10 -22.01 16.89
C ALA A 99 -19.63 -20.59 17.10
N ILE A 100 -18.97 -19.79 17.95
CA ILE A 100 -19.31 -18.38 18.15
C ILE A 100 -19.09 -17.60 16.84
N SER A 101 -17.96 -17.81 16.16
CA SER A 101 -17.64 -17.09 14.92
C SER A 101 -18.61 -17.40 13.78
N SER A 102 -19.00 -18.67 13.58
CA SER A 102 -20.02 -19.05 12.59
C SER A 102 -21.41 -18.50 12.91
N GLY A 103 -21.68 -18.25 14.20
CA GLY A 103 -22.96 -17.78 14.68
C GLY A 103 -23.02 -16.28 14.95
N LEU A 104 -22.04 -15.46 14.55
CA LEU A 104 -21.95 -14.04 14.94
C LEU A 104 -23.27 -13.28 14.69
N ASN A 105 -23.80 -13.35 13.48
CA ASN A 105 -25.02 -12.65 13.08
C ASN A 105 -26.29 -13.22 13.73
N THR A 106 -26.23 -14.44 14.25
CA THR A 106 -27.35 -15.13 14.88
C THR A 106 -27.34 -14.90 16.41
N LEU A 107 -26.16 -14.95 17.02
CA LEU A 107 -25.90 -14.79 18.46
C LEU A 107 -25.94 -13.32 18.91
N TYR A 108 -25.46 -12.40 18.07
CA TYR A 108 -25.38 -10.97 18.36
C TYR A 108 -26.25 -10.24 17.35
N GLN A 109 -27.46 -9.87 17.76
CA GLN A 109 -28.45 -9.31 16.85
C GLN A 109 -28.22 -7.81 16.70
N GLY A 110 -27.75 -7.42 15.51
CA GLY A 110 -27.51 -6.04 15.14
C GLY A 110 -26.09 -5.55 15.44
N GLU A 111 -25.75 -4.42 14.81
CA GLU A 111 -24.39 -3.88 14.80
C GLU A 111 -23.89 -3.50 16.21
N THR A 112 -24.79 -3.04 17.08
CA THR A 112 -24.42 -2.58 18.43
C THR A 112 -23.94 -3.72 19.34
N GLU A 113 -24.53 -4.91 19.25
CA GLU A 113 -24.14 -6.07 20.06
C GLU A 113 -22.82 -6.67 19.54
N LEU A 114 -22.68 -6.76 18.21
CA LEU A 114 -21.42 -7.19 17.59
C LEU A 114 -20.28 -6.22 17.92
N ASN A 115 -20.51 -4.91 17.83
CA ASN A 115 -19.52 -3.89 18.19
C ASN A 115 -19.11 -4.01 19.68
N LYS A 116 -20.04 -4.33 20.59
CA LYS A 116 -19.72 -4.58 22.01
C LYS A 116 -18.87 -5.82 22.20
N LEU A 117 -19.19 -6.92 21.53
CA LEU A 117 -18.37 -8.15 21.55
C LEU A 117 -16.96 -7.86 21.05
N LEU A 118 -16.83 -7.20 19.90
CA LEU A 118 -15.54 -6.90 19.30
C LEU A 118 -14.71 -5.96 20.18
N LYS A 119 -15.33 -4.93 20.78
CA LYS A 119 -14.64 -4.07 21.76
C LYS A 119 -14.12 -4.89 22.94
N LEU A 120 -14.94 -5.80 23.51
CA LEU A 120 -14.53 -6.67 24.62
C LEU A 120 -13.37 -7.59 24.24
N VAL A 121 -13.47 -8.24 23.08
CA VAL A 121 -12.49 -9.22 22.59
C VAL A 121 -11.16 -8.53 22.21
N LEU A 122 -11.20 -7.30 21.70
CA LEU A 122 -10.01 -6.49 21.42
C LEU A 122 -9.36 -5.91 22.69
N SER A 123 -10.15 -5.55 23.72
CA SER A 123 -9.60 -4.95 24.95
C SER A 123 -9.15 -5.97 25.99
N GLU A 124 -9.91 -7.06 26.18
CA GLU A 124 -9.66 -8.07 27.21
C GLU A 124 -9.01 -9.35 26.65
N GLY A 125 -8.84 -9.45 25.33
CA GLY A 125 -8.25 -10.62 24.67
C GLY A 125 -6.87 -11.00 25.21
N GLU A 126 -6.06 -10.05 25.64
CA GLU A 126 -4.74 -10.33 26.19
C GLU A 126 -4.76 -10.95 27.58
N ARG A 127 -5.81 -10.67 28.36
CA ARG A 127 -5.93 -11.18 29.73
C ARG A 127 -6.54 -12.58 29.77
N ASN A 128 -7.25 -12.98 28.71
CA ASN A 128 -7.96 -14.24 28.63
C ASN A 128 -7.65 -14.95 27.30
N SER A 129 -7.01 -16.13 27.38
CA SER A 129 -6.62 -16.91 26.20
C SER A 129 -7.79 -17.30 25.31
N GLY A 130 -8.97 -17.57 25.87
CA GLY A 130 -10.19 -17.87 25.12
C GLY A 130 -10.69 -16.66 24.34
N LEU A 131 -10.68 -15.47 24.94
CA LEU A 131 -11.00 -14.23 24.23
C LEU A 131 -9.96 -13.92 23.15
N SER A 132 -8.67 -14.13 23.41
CA SER A 132 -7.62 -13.98 22.39
C SER A 132 -7.87 -14.90 21.19
N GLN A 133 -8.17 -16.18 21.45
CA GLN A 133 -8.43 -17.15 20.39
C GLN A 133 -9.71 -16.80 19.63
N LEU A 134 -10.76 -16.32 20.31
CA LEU A 134 -11.99 -15.87 19.68
C LEU A 134 -11.73 -14.65 18.77
N ARG A 135 -10.94 -13.67 19.24
CA ARG A 135 -10.49 -12.52 18.44
C ARG A 135 -9.86 -13.00 17.13
N ASP A 136 -8.91 -13.91 17.27
CA ASP A 136 -8.07 -14.37 16.17
C ASP A 136 -8.90 -15.12 15.11
N VAL A 137 -9.85 -15.95 15.55
CA VAL A 137 -10.80 -16.65 14.66
C VAL A 137 -11.73 -15.66 13.96
N ILE A 138 -12.33 -14.72 14.69
CA ILE A 138 -13.25 -13.73 14.10
C ILE A 138 -12.54 -12.87 13.06
N LEU A 139 -11.39 -12.28 13.41
CA LEU A 139 -10.65 -11.39 12.51
C LEU A 139 -10.11 -12.12 11.28
N THR A 140 -9.67 -13.39 11.44
CA THR A 140 -9.23 -14.20 10.30
C THR A 140 -10.40 -14.51 9.35
N ASN A 141 -11.55 -14.91 9.90
CA ASN A 141 -12.73 -15.18 9.08
C ASN A 141 -13.24 -13.92 8.36
N MET A 142 -13.26 -12.77 9.04
CA MET A 142 -13.63 -11.49 8.42
C MET A 142 -12.63 -11.06 7.35
N ALA A 143 -11.33 -11.26 7.56
CA ALA A 143 -10.30 -10.99 6.56
C ALA A 143 -10.50 -11.84 5.30
N ASP A 144 -10.80 -13.12 5.46
CA ASP A 144 -11.05 -14.04 4.34
C ASP A 144 -12.32 -13.68 3.56
N LEU A 145 -13.35 -13.16 4.25
CA LEU A 145 -14.57 -12.66 3.61
C LEU A 145 -14.29 -11.38 2.79
N LEU A 146 -13.56 -10.42 3.36
CA LEU A 146 -13.17 -9.19 2.67
C LEU A 146 -12.31 -9.44 1.43
N GLN A 147 -11.43 -10.44 1.47
CA GLN A 147 -10.59 -10.80 0.31
C GLN A 147 -11.38 -11.45 -0.83
N LYS A 148 -12.52 -12.10 -0.53
CA LYS A 148 -13.36 -12.78 -1.53
C LYS A 148 -14.40 -11.85 -2.16
N ASN A 149 -14.80 -10.79 -1.46
CA ASN A 149 -15.84 -9.87 -1.91
C ASN A 149 -15.28 -8.72 -2.75
N ARG A 150 -16.01 -8.35 -3.80
CA ARG A 150 -15.75 -7.16 -4.63
C ARG A 150 -16.57 -5.99 -4.11
N PHE A 151 -15.98 -4.81 -4.13
CA PHE A 151 -16.64 -3.56 -3.70
C PHE A 151 -17.81 -3.16 -4.59
N GLY A 152 -18.80 -2.49 -4.01
CA GLY A 152 -20.12 -2.21 -4.57
C GLY A 152 -21.15 -3.34 -4.40
N SER A 153 -20.86 -4.42 -3.66
CA SER A 153 -21.88 -5.47 -3.41
C SER A 153 -22.88 -5.00 -2.36
N GLU A 154 -24.15 -5.40 -2.47
CA GLU A 154 -25.21 -5.03 -1.49
C GLU A 154 -24.89 -5.48 -0.05
N GLU A 155 -23.89 -6.35 0.13
CA GLU A 155 -23.45 -6.86 1.44
C GLU A 155 -22.17 -6.17 1.96
N ASP A 156 -21.57 -5.21 1.24
CA ASP A 156 -20.26 -4.64 1.59
C ASP A 156 -20.21 -3.94 2.95
N ASP A 157 -21.28 -3.25 3.32
CA ASP A 157 -21.38 -2.57 4.62
C ASP A 157 -21.37 -3.56 5.80
N HIS A 158 -21.65 -4.85 5.57
CA HIS A 158 -21.76 -5.86 6.62
C HIS A 158 -20.41 -6.49 7.00
N TYR A 159 -19.37 -6.30 6.19
CA TYR A 159 -18.07 -6.96 6.39
C TYR A 159 -16.97 -6.02 6.87
N ARG A 160 -17.15 -4.69 6.73
CA ARG A 160 -16.20 -3.69 7.23
C ARG A 160 -16.56 -3.26 8.65
N LEU A 161 -15.63 -3.49 9.58
CA LEU A 161 -15.76 -2.98 10.94
C LEU A 161 -15.80 -1.44 10.98
N SER A 162 -16.49 -0.91 11.99
CA SER A 162 -16.59 0.53 12.25
C SER A 162 -15.21 1.18 12.47
N ASP A 163 -15.14 2.48 12.20
CA ASP A 163 -13.90 3.27 12.26
C ASP A 163 -13.23 3.24 13.66
N ASP A 164 -14.05 3.21 14.72
CA ASP A 164 -13.64 3.00 16.12
C ASP A 164 -12.90 1.67 16.31
N LEU A 165 -13.47 0.58 15.78
CA LEU A 165 -12.90 -0.76 15.91
C LEU A 165 -11.62 -0.89 15.10
N LEU A 166 -11.59 -0.32 13.89
CA LEU A 166 -10.38 -0.25 13.07
C LEU A 166 -9.26 0.49 13.82
N GLN A 167 -9.57 1.57 14.53
CA GLN A 167 -8.59 2.27 15.36
C GLN A 167 -8.08 1.40 16.52
N CYS A 168 -8.95 0.62 17.16
CA CYS A 168 -8.55 -0.34 18.20
C CYS A 168 -7.60 -1.42 17.63
N ILE A 169 -7.95 -2.01 16.49
CA ILE A 169 -7.13 -3.04 15.82
C ILE A 169 -5.78 -2.46 15.43
N LEU A 170 -5.76 -1.25 14.85
CA LEU A 170 -4.53 -0.58 14.49
C LEU A 170 -3.63 -0.33 15.70
N LYS A 171 -4.16 0.15 16.82
CA LYS A 171 -3.38 0.31 18.06
C LYS A 171 -2.77 -1.01 18.52
N THR A 172 -3.52 -2.12 18.43
CA THR A 172 -2.99 -3.45 18.73
C THR A 172 -1.84 -3.82 17.79
N VAL A 173 -1.99 -3.59 16.49
CA VAL A 173 -0.97 -3.88 15.47
C VAL A 173 0.30 -3.04 15.64
N VAL A 174 0.16 -1.75 15.93
CA VAL A 174 1.31 -0.86 16.22
C VAL A 174 2.07 -1.38 17.43
N ARG A 175 1.38 -1.65 18.53
CA ARG A 175 2.00 -2.16 19.74
C ARG A 175 2.65 -3.54 19.54
N GLU A 176 1.99 -4.46 18.82
CA GLU A 176 2.58 -5.76 18.46
C GLU A 176 3.86 -5.59 17.63
N SER A 177 3.87 -4.64 16.69
CA SER A 177 5.03 -4.29 15.88
C SER A 177 6.17 -3.74 16.74
N CYS A 178 5.88 -2.77 17.62
CA CYS A 178 6.87 -2.18 18.53
C CYS A 178 7.46 -3.25 19.48
N LEU A 179 6.63 -4.13 20.04
CA LEU A 179 7.08 -5.24 20.88
C LEU A 179 7.99 -6.21 20.10
N LEU A 180 7.65 -6.54 18.85
CA LEU A 180 8.44 -7.41 18.01
C LEU A 180 9.82 -6.80 17.70
N ILE A 181 9.86 -5.50 17.37
CA ILE A 181 11.09 -4.74 17.14
C ILE A 181 11.94 -4.71 18.43
N THR A 182 11.32 -4.39 19.57
CA THR A 182 12.01 -4.29 20.88
C THR A 182 12.63 -5.62 21.31
N LYS A 183 11.99 -6.75 20.99
CA LYS A 183 12.53 -8.09 21.28
C LYS A 183 13.91 -8.31 20.65
N CYS A 184 14.23 -7.66 19.53
CA CYS A 184 15.55 -7.78 18.90
C CYS A 184 16.69 -7.33 19.82
N GLN A 185 16.41 -6.43 20.77
CA GLN A 185 17.37 -5.95 21.76
C GLN A 185 17.34 -6.75 23.07
N THR A 186 16.17 -7.16 23.53
CA THR A 186 15.99 -7.62 24.92
C THR A 186 16.11 -9.13 25.12
N VAL A 187 15.86 -9.94 24.09
CA VAL A 187 15.85 -11.41 24.22
C VAL A 187 17.25 -12.00 24.18
N ALA A 188 17.43 -13.17 24.80
CA ALA A 188 18.67 -13.94 24.73
C ALA A 188 18.94 -14.46 23.30
N ARG A 189 20.20 -14.80 22.99
CA ARG A 189 20.63 -15.23 21.64
C ARG A 189 19.80 -16.39 21.07
N ASP A 190 19.54 -17.42 21.88
CA ASP A 190 18.79 -18.60 21.42
C ASP A 190 17.33 -18.26 21.10
N ASP A 191 16.71 -17.38 21.91
CA ASP A 191 15.35 -16.93 21.68
C ASP A 191 15.25 -15.94 20.51
N PHE A 192 16.32 -15.19 20.24
CA PHE A 192 16.43 -14.37 19.03
C PHE A 192 16.49 -15.23 17.76
N GLN A 193 17.25 -16.33 17.76
CA GLN A 193 17.27 -17.25 16.63
C GLN A 193 15.91 -17.93 16.42
N LYS A 194 15.22 -18.33 17.49
CA LYS A 194 13.83 -18.82 17.41
C LYS A 194 12.91 -17.75 16.81
N LEU A 195 13.04 -16.49 17.22
CA LEU A 195 12.27 -15.37 16.68
C LEU A 195 12.48 -15.21 15.16
N LEU A 196 13.73 -15.26 14.70
CA LEU A 196 14.02 -15.16 13.26
C LEU A 196 13.47 -16.35 12.46
N SER A 197 13.39 -17.53 13.07
CA SER A 197 12.81 -18.72 12.42
C SER A 197 11.28 -18.68 12.29
N THR A 198 10.59 -17.89 13.12
CA THR A 198 9.13 -17.74 13.08
C THR A 198 8.67 -16.54 12.25
N VAL A 199 9.59 -15.72 11.75
CA VAL A 199 9.29 -14.55 10.92
C VAL A 199 9.43 -14.91 9.43
N PRO A 200 8.43 -14.61 8.57
CA PRO A 200 7.23 -13.80 8.84
C PRO A 200 6.02 -14.62 9.29
N VAL A 201 5.47 -14.29 10.47
CA VAL A 201 4.12 -14.71 10.90
C VAL A 201 3.30 -13.47 11.20
N VAL A 202 2.21 -13.31 10.44
CA VAL A 202 1.31 -12.16 10.50
C VAL A 202 0.23 -12.40 11.57
N SER A 203 0.08 -11.45 12.50
CA SER A 203 -0.98 -11.52 13.51
C SER A 203 -2.37 -11.40 12.87
N PRO A 204 -3.42 -12.00 13.44
CA PRO A 204 -4.77 -11.88 12.89
C PRO A 204 -5.28 -10.44 12.76
N CYS A 205 -4.89 -9.56 13.69
CA CYS A 205 -5.15 -8.13 13.62
C CYS A 205 -4.51 -7.48 12.38
N LEU A 206 -3.23 -7.76 12.13
CA LEU A 206 -2.53 -7.26 10.95
C LEU A 206 -3.09 -7.85 9.65
N ARG A 207 -3.42 -9.16 9.64
CA ARG A 207 -4.06 -9.82 8.49
C ARG A 207 -5.39 -9.15 8.13
N TYR A 208 -6.21 -8.82 9.12
CA TYR A 208 -7.46 -8.11 8.89
C TYR A 208 -7.24 -6.70 8.33
N LEU A 209 -6.29 -5.92 8.88
CA LEU A 209 -5.97 -4.60 8.32
C LEU A 209 -5.44 -4.68 6.88
N MET A 210 -4.61 -5.68 6.56
CA MET A 210 -4.15 -5.93 5.19
C MET A 210 -5.35 -6.22 4.26
N ALA A 211 -6.32 -7.01 4.72
CA ALA A 211 -7.53 -7.29 3.94
C ALA A 211 -8.36 -6.02 3.71
N VAL A 212 -8.59 -5.19 4.74
CA VAL A 212 -9.30 -3.91 4.62
C VAL A 212 -8.57 -2.96 3.66
N GLN A 213 -7.25 -2.83 3.81
CA GLN A 213 -6.42 -1.99 2.95
C GLN A 213 -6.49 -2.45 1.49
N ASN A 214 -6.26 -3.74 1.22
CA ASN A 214 -6.32 -4.28 -0.13
C ASN A 214 -7.72 -4.15 -0.72
N HIS A 215 -8.76 -4.40 0.08
CA HIS A 215 -10.14 -4.23 -0.34
C HIS A 215 -10.37 -2.80 -0.79
N LEU A 216 -10.09 -1.77 0.01
CA LEU A 216 -10.30 -0.36 -0.38
C LEU A 216 -9.43 0.08 -1.56
N LEU A 217 -8.14 -0.26 -1.56
CA LEU A 217 -7.18 0.22 -2.58
C LEU A 217 -7.40 -0.44 -3.94
N SER A 218 -7.73 -1.75 -3.99
CA SER A 218 -7.94 -2.47 -5.24
C SER A 218 -9.05 -1.88 -6.10
N ASN A 219 -10.11 -1.34 -5.48
CA ASN A 219 -11.22 -0.72 -6.22
C ASN A 219 -10.82 0.61 -6.86
N THR A 220 -9.86 1.30 -6.26
CA THR A 220 -9.40 2.59 -6.79
C THR A 220 -8.65 2.45 -8.11
N VAL A 221 -7.97 1.31 -8.30
CA VAL A 221 -7.28 0.97 -9.55
C VAL A 221 -8.28 0.52 -10.63
N LEU A 222 -9.44 -0.02 -10.23
CA LEU A 222 -10.47 -0.50 -11.16
C LEU A 222 -11.40 0.60 -11.67
N ILE A 223 -11.49 1.74 -10.97
CA ILE A 223 -12.23 2.91 -11.43
C ILE A 223 -11.48 3.54 -12.61
N ARG A 224 -12.08 3.49 -13.80
CA ARG A 224 -11.60 4.25 -14.95
C ARG A 224 -12.06 5.70 -14.80
N PRO A 225 -11.21 6.71 -15.05
CA PRO A 225 -11.69 8.07 -15.20
C PRO A 225 -12.67 8.09 -16.38
N ASP A 226 -13.87 8.62 -16.17
CA ASP A 226 -14.92 8.68 -17.19
C ASP A 226 -14.43 9.45 -18.43
N ASP A 227 -14.38 8.77 -19.58
CA ASP A 227 -14.16 9.36 -20.91
C ASP A 227 -15.51 9.74 -21.59
N SER A 228 -16.61 9.89 -20.83
CA SER A 228 -17.93 10.18 -21.40
C SER A 228 -18.51 11.49 -20.90
N ASP A 229 -18.43 12.50 -21.77
CA ASP A 229 -19.04 13.83 -21.70
C ASP A 229 -20.57 13.80 -21.95
N ASP A 230 -21.25 12.68 -21.65
CA ASP A 230 -22.68 12.52 -21.93
C ASP A 230 -23.50 12.45 -20.65
N SER A 231 -24.41 13.41 -20.57
CA SER A 231 -25.35 13.64 -19.48
C SER A 231 -26.27 12.44 -19.28
N ASP A 232 -26.37 11.92 -18.05
CA ASP A 232 -27.65 11.48 -17.49
C ASP A 232 -27.54 11.25 -15.98
N SER A 233 -28.64 11.55 -15.29
CA SER A 233 -28.88 11.56 -13.83
C SER A 233 -28.44 10.33 -12.98
N SER A 234 -27.74 9.35 -13.56
CA SER A 234 -27.10 8.22 -12.85
C SER A 234 -25.70 8.55 -12.30
N LEU A 235 -25.02 9.55 -12.87
CA LEU A 235 -23.64 9.93 -12.54
C LEU A 235 -23.49 10.50 -11.11
N GLN A 236 -24.55 11.05 -10.53
CA GLN A 236 -24.49 11.65 -9.19
C GLN A 236 -24.34 10.60 -8.07
N GLY A 237 -24.85 9.38 -8.27
CA GLY A 237 -24.66 8.28 -7.32
C GLY A 237 -23.28 7.62 -7.42
N GLU A 238 -22.70 7.55 -8.62
CA GLU A 238 -21.36 6.99 -8.83
C GLU A 238 -20.26 7.96 -8.37
N THR A 239 -20.40 9.26 -8.64
CA THR A 239 -19.48 10.30 -8.14
C THR A 239 -19.48 10.41 -6.61
N MET A 240 -20.63 10.29 -5.94
CA MET A 240 -20.70 10.25 -4.47
C MET A 240 -19.97 9.03 -3.90
N LYS A 241 -20.11 7.84 -4.52
CA LYS A 241 -19.40 6.62 -4.09
C LYS A 241 -17.88 6.73 -4.25
N VAL A 242 -17.40 7.40 -5.30
CA VAL A 242 -15.96 7.66 -5.50
C VAL A 242 -15.42 8.60 -4.41
N GLN A 243 -16.16 9.64 -4.06
CA GLN A 243 -15.75 10.60 -3.03
C GLN A 243 -15.76 9.98 -1.61
N GLU A 244 -16.75 9.15 -1.29
CA GLU A 244 -16.80 8.37 -0.05
C GLU A 244 -15.67 7.33 0.05
N LEU A 245 -15.31 6.70 -1.08
CA LEU A 245 -14.18 5.78 -1.16
C LEU A 245 -12.85 6.53 -0.94
N GLN A 246 -12.64 7.67 -1.59
CA GLN A 246 -11.47 8.51 -1.38
C GLN A 246 -11.37 8.99 0.08
N GLY A 247 -12.49 9.38 0.70
CA GLY A 247 -12.54 9.73 2.13
C GLY A 247 -12.18 8.54 3.04
N SER A 248 -12.68 7.34 2.73
CA SER A 248 -12.34 6.12 3.45
C SER A 248 -10.85 5.76 3.33
N ILE A 249 -10.28 5.91 2.12
CA ILE A 249 -8.85 5.66 1.85
C ILE A 249 -8.00 6.69 2.56
N LEU A 250 -8.37 7.96 2.53
CA LEU A 250 -7.66 9.02 3.24
C LEU A 250 -7.65 8.74 4.75
N SER A 251 -8.81 8.44 5.35
CA SER A 251 -8.90 8.08 6.76
C SER A 251 -7.99 6.90 7.12
N LEU A 252 -8.04 5.82 6.33
CA LEU A 252 -7.20 4.65 6.55
C LEU A 252 -5.71 4.95 6.37
N ALA A 253 -5.33 5.68 5.31
CA ALA A 253 -3.95 6.04 5.01
C ALA A 253 -3.35 6.89 6.13
N THR A 254 -4.05 7.93 6.58
CA THR A 254 -3.62 8.79 7.69
C THR A 254 -3.35 7.95 8.95
N LYS A 255 -4.29 7.07 9.30
CA LYS A 255 -4.15 6.19 10.47
C LYS A 255 -2.95 5.25 10.34
N ILE A 256 -2.80 4.57 9.20
CA ILE A 256 -1.67 3.67 8.96
C ILE A 256 -0.33 4.42 9.05
N LEU A 257 -0.23 5.61 8.45
CA LEU A 257 1.00 6.40 8.47
C LEU A 257 1.36 6.86 9.89
N VAL A 258 0.37 7.29 10.70
CA VAL A 258 0.58 7.61 12.12
C VAL A 258 1.06 6.38 12.90
N GLY A 259 0.49 5.20 12.64
CA GLY A 259 0.96 3.96 13.28
C GLY A 259 2.36 3.53 12.82
N CYS A 260 2.71 3.78 11.55
CA CYS A 260 4.05 3.53 11.03
C CYS A 260 5.09 4.45 11.67
N ASP A 261 4.72 5.69 11.99
CA ASP A 261 5.59 6.65 12.67
C ASP A 261 6.05 6.13 14.04
N GLU A 262 5.12 5.68 14.88
CA GLU A 262 5.44 5.09 16.20
C GLU A 262 6.31 3.83 16.09
N ALA A 263 6.03 2.97 15.09
CA ALA A 263 6.82 1.77 14.83
C ALA A 263 8.24 2.10 14.34
N LEU A 264 8.39 3.13 13.51
CA LEU A 264 9.69 3.61 13.03
C LEU A 264 10.48 4.33 14.11
N GLU A 265 9.83 5.10 14.98
CA GLU A 265 10.47 5.70 16.15
C GLU A 265 11.05 4.60 17.05
N THR A 266 10.26 3.56 17.34
CA THR A 266 10.72 2.39 18.11
C THR A 266 11.89 1.70 17.40
N LEU A 267 11.82 1.52 16.08
CA LEU A 267 12.90 0.94 15.28
C LEU A 267 14.18 1.77 15.35
N HIS A 268 14.07 3.09 15.27
CA HIS A 268 15.18 4.02 15.37
C HIS A 268 15.85 3.95 16.75
N GLN A 269 15.04 3.95 17.82
CA GLN A 269 15.51 3.83 19.20
C GLN A 269 16.24 2.49 19.43
N VAL A 270 15.64 1.37 19.00
CA VAL A 270 16.24 0.03 19.11
C VAL A 270 17.52 -0.08 18.29
N THR A 271 17.55 0.46 17.07
CA THR A 271 18.74 0.48 16.22
C THR A 271 19.88 1.23 16.89
N THR A 272 19.60 2.43 17.40
CA THR A 272 20.58 3.27 18.10
C THR A 272 21.09 2.58 19.37
N ALA A 273 20.20 1.96 20.15
CA ALA A 273 20.57 1.24 21.36
C ALA A 273 21.42 0.00 21.06
N LEU A 274 21.09 -0.78 20.03
CA LEU A 274 21.92 -1.90 19.58
C LEU A 274 23.30 -1.44 19.11
N ILE A 275 23.38 -0.31 18.41
CA ILE A 275 24.64 0.27 17.96
C ILE A 275 25.54 0.66 19.14
N ASN A 276 24.97 1.25 20.18
CA ASN A 276 25.70 1.72 21.36
C ASN A 276 25.91 0.63 22.44
N SER A 277 25.40 -0.58 22.22
CA SER A 277 25.52 -1.69 23.18
C SER A 277 26.79 -2.52 22.98
N GLU A 278 27.32 -3.09 24.07
CA GLU A 278 28.45 -4.03 24.07
C GLU A 278 28.01 -5.50 23.92
N ILE A 279 26.96 -5.75 23.12
CA ILE A 279 26.40 -7.09 22.91
C ILE A 279 27.28 -7.87 21.89
N PRO A 280 27.74 -9.11 22.20
CA PRO A 280 28.68 -9.85 21.34
C PRO A 280 28.08 -10.29 20.00
N ASP A 281 26.75 -10.42 19.90
CA ASP A 281 26.01 -10.84 18.70
C ASP A 281 25.35 -9.66 17.95
N LYS A 282 25.81 -8.43 18.19
CA LYS A 282 25.29 -7.17 17.61
C LYS A 282 25.07 -7.24 16.10
N GLU A 283 26.02 -7.77 15.32
CA GLU A 283 25.91 -7.84 13.86
C GLU A 283 24.72 -8.72 13.42
N THR A 284 24.58 -9.90 14.03
CA THR A 284 23.46 -10.81 13.74
C THR A 284 22.12 -10.21 14.13
N ARG A 285 22.09 -9.40 15.21
CA ARG A 285 20.90 -8.67 15.64
C ARG A 285 20.52 -7.56 14.70
N LEU A 286 21.48 -6.78 14.19
CA LEU A 286 21.21 -5.73 13.21
C LEU A 286 20.71 -6.29 11.88
N LYS A 287 21.28 -7.41 11.40
CA LYS A 287 20.78 -8.12 10.20
C LYS A 287 19.39 -8.70 10.42
N GLY A 288 19.17 -9.34 11.58
CA GLY A 288 17.87 -9.90 11.94
C GLY A 288 16.81 -8.84 12.19
N LEU A 289 17.19 -7.64 12.64
CA LEU A 289 16.29 -6.51 12.84
C LEU A 289 15.59 -6.14 11.54
N GLU A 290 16.29 -6.09 10.41
CA GLU A 290 15.68 -5.80 9.11
C GLU A 290 14.64 -6.88 8.71
N GLN A 291 14.95 -8.16 8.97
CA GLN A 291 14.00 -9.26 8.74
C GLN A 291 12.77 -9.15 9.64
N VAL A 292 12.96 -8.78 10.91
CA VAL A 292 11.86 -8.55 11.85
C VAL A 292 11.01 -7.36 11.42
N THR A 293 11.63 -6.25 10.98
CA THR A 293 10.90 -5.07 10.49
C THR A 293 10.00 -5.42 9.30
N LYS A 294 10.47 -6.27 8.36
CA LYS A 294 9.65 -6.78 7.24
C LYS A 294 8.39 -7.54 7.70
N ALA A 295 8.41 -8.13 8.89
CA ALA A 295 7.30 -8.89 9.46
C ALA A 295 6.25 -8.01 10.18
N THR A 296 6.55 -6.73 10.38
CA THR A 296 5.67 -5.79 11.07
C THR A 296 4.74 -5.08 10.09
N MET A 297 3.90 -4.18 10.61
CA MET A 297 3.10 -3.29 9.77
C MET A 297 3.93 -2.47 8.76
N LEU A 298 5.20 -2.17 9.07
CA LEU A 298 6.11 -1.45 8.17
C LEU A 298 6.44 -2.24 6.90
N GLY A 299 6.49 -3.57 6.98
CA GLY A 299 6.70 -4.42 5.80
C GLY A 299 5.41 -4.81 5.09
N HIS A 300 4.31 -4.95 5.82
CA HIS A 300 3.06 -5.47 5.25
C HIS A 300 2.08 -4.38 4.76
N LEU A 301 1.91 -3.28 5.49
CA LEU A 301 0.93 -2.24 5.14
C LEU A 301 1.57 -1.11 4.33
N LEU A 302 2.76 -0.66 4.74
CA LEU A 302 3.37 0.55 4.19
C LEU A 302 3.73 0.41 2.70
N PRO A 303 4.40 -0.65 2.20
CA PRO A 303 4.76 -0.76 0.79
C PRO A 303 3.55 -0.79 -0.15
N VAL A 304 2.48 -1.49 0.26
CA VAL A 304 1.20 -1.55 -0.47
C VAL A 304 0.57 -0.16 -0.53
N LEU A 305 0.58 0.57 0.59
CA LEU A 305 0.06 1.94 0.66
C LEU A 305 0.82 2.87 -0.26
N LEU A 306 2.16 2.86 -0.19
CA LEU A 306 3.03 3.71 -1.01
C LEU A 306 2.77 3.50 -2.50
N THR A 307 2.74 2.23 -2.92
CA THR A 307 2.51 1.87 -4.33
C THR A 307 1.13 2.32 -4.80
N SER A 308 0.10 2.17 -3.94
CA SER A 308 -1.28 2.51 -4.32
C SER A 308 -1.51 4.02 -4.35
N LEU A 309 -0.94 4.79 -3.41
CA LEU A 309 -1.06 6.25 -3.37
C LEU A 309 -0.36 6.94 -4.56
N MET A 310 0.54 6.24 -5.25
CA MET A 310 1.12 6.71 -6.51
C MET A 310 0.17 6.59 -7.70
N HIS A 311 -0.99 5.95 -7.55
CA HIS A 311 -1.98 5.82 -8.63
C HIS A 311 -2.63 7.19 -8.96
N PRO A 312 -2.83 7.54 -10.25
CA PRO A 312 -3.40 8.84 -10.65
C PRO A 312 -4.71 9.20 -9.94
N ASN A 313 -5.61 8.23 -9.75
CA ASN A 313 -6.90 8.44 -9.06
C ASN A 313 -6.77 8.87 -7.58
N LEU A 314 -5.60 8.69 -6.96
CA LEU A 314 -5.32 9.07 -5.57
C LEU A 314 -4.35 10.24 -5.45
N GLN A 315 -3.83 10.74 -6.58
CA GLN A 315 -2.98 11.93 -6.65
C GLN A 315 -3.84 13.21 -6.64
N THR A 316 -4.65 13.39 -5.59
CA THR A 316 -5.52 14.56 -5.44
C THR A 316 -4.92 15.57 -4.47
N LEU A 317 -5.32 16.84 -4.59
CA LEU A 317 -4.89 17.91 -3.70
C LEU A 317 -5.29 17.65 -2.23
N THR A 318 -6.47 17.05 -2.01
CA THR A 318 -6.98 16.72 -0.67
C THR A 318 -6.16 15.64 0.02
N LEU A 319 -5.76 14.58 -0.69
CA LEU A 319 -4.88 13.56 -0.15
C LEU A 319 -3.48 14.11 0.08
N ALA A 320 -2.95 14.89 -0.86
CA ALA A 320 -1.63 15.49 -0.74
C ALA A 320 -1.54 16.40 0.50
N ASP A 321 -2.52 17.29 0.71
CA ASP A 321 -2.54 18.23 1.85
C ASP A 321 -2.61 17.50 3.19
N ALA A 322 -3.46 16.48 3.29
CA ALA A 322 -3.67 15.75 4.53
C ALA A 322 -2.52 14.79 4.89
N LEU A 323 -1.87 14.15 3.90
CA LEU A 323 -0.85 13.14 4.16
C LEU A 323 0.57 13.70 4.26
N MET A 324 0.84 14.88 3.69
CA MET A 324 2.20 15.42 3.58
C MET A 324 2.94 15.57 4.92
N PRO A 325 2.33 16.09 6.01
CA PRO A 325 3.04 16.26 7.28
C PRO A 325 3.60 14.93 7.83
N GLN A 326 2.77 13.87 7.82
CA GLN A 326 3.20 12.53 8.23
C GLN A 326 4.23 11.94 7.27
N LEU A 327 4.08 12.12 5.95
CA LEU A 327 5.06 11.60 4.98
C LEU A 327 6.46 12.18 5.19
N VAL A 328 6.58 13.49 5.47
CA VAL A 328 7.89 14.11 5.76
C VAL A 328 8.54 13.45 6.98
N GLN A 329 7.78 13.25 8.05
CA GLN A 329 8.28 12.64 9.28
C GLN A 329 8.76 11.20 9.04
N LEU A 330 7.99 10.41 8.29
CA LEU A 330 8.37 9.04 7.92
C LEU A 330 9.62 8.99 7.04
N VAL A 331 9.76 9.91 6.07
CA VAL A 331 10.98 10.02 5.25
C VAL A 331 12.21 10.28 6.12
N LEU A 332 12.10 11.19 7.09
CA LEU A 332 13.21 11.51 8.00
C LEU A 332 13.62 10.29 8.84
N TYR A 333 12.68 9.65 9.54
CA TYR A 333 12.99 8.50 10.39
C TYR A 333 13.53 7.31 9.60
N THR A 334 12.93 7.00 8.44
CA THR A 334 13.41 5.89 7.60
C THR A 334 14.80 6.17 7.05
N SER A 335 15.06 7.39 6.56
CA SER A 335 16.37 7.76 6.00
C SER A 335 17.47 7.76 7.07
N GLN A 336 17.19 8.31 8.26
CA GLN A 336 18.14 8.30 9.39
C GLN A 336 18.44 6.88 9.85
N THR A 337 17.42 6.04 9.98
CA THR A 337 17.60 4.64 10.42
C THR A 337 18.33 3.80 9.38
N ALA A 338 18.03 3.99 8.08
CA ALA A 338 18.75 3.34 6.98
C ALA A 338 20.22 3.76 6.95
N LEU A 339 20.52 5.04 7.19
CA LEU A 339 21.89 5.54 7.30
C LEU A 339 22.62 4.91 8.49
N LEU A 340 21.99 4.84 9.66
CA LEU A 340 22.58 4.23 10.86
C LEU A 340 22.97 2.76 10.65
N LEU A 341 22.07 1.95 10.06
CA LEU A 341 22.36 0.54 9.76
C LEU A 341 23.50 0.40 8.74
N LYS A 342 23.54 1.29 7.76
CA LYS A 342 24.56 1.29 6.71
C LYS A 342 25.94 1.68 7.22
N THR A 343 26.07 2.72 8.05
CA THR A 343 27.36 3.17 8.59
C THR A 343 28.08 2.07 9.37
N GLN A 344 27.34 1.09 9.90
CA GLN A 344 27.92 -0.07 10.57
C GLN A 344 28.34 -1.18 9.60
N ALA A 345 27.79 -1.27 8.38
CA ALA A 345 28.08 -2.35 7.44
C ALA A 345 29.56 -2.47 6.97
N PRO A 346 30.31 -1.38 6.67
CA PRO A 346 31.68 -1.48 6.18
C PRO A 346 32.75 -1.71 7.27
N LEU A 347 32.42 -1.61 8.57
CA LEU A 347 33.34 -1.98 9.66
C LEU A 347 33.58 -3.50 9.77
N PHE A 348 32.81 -4.30 9.01
CA PHE A 348 32.82 -5.77 9.10
C PHE A 348 33.41 -6.46 7.86
N SER A 349 33.98 -5.70 6.93
CA SER A 349 34.67 -6.24 5.74
C SER A 349 36.17 -5.90 5.78
N GLU A 350 36.85 -6.30 6.86
CA GLU A 350 38.31 -6.39 6.86
C GLU A 350 38.72 -7.86 6.63
N GLU A 351 39.08 -8.18 5.38
CA GLU A 351 40.08 -9.21 5.13
C GLU A 351 41.46 -8.66 5.57
N PRO A 352 42.35 -9.52 6.10
CA PRO A 352 43.58 -9.08 6.73
C PRO A 352 44.57 -8.53 5.69
N LEU A 353 44.90 -7.25 5.80
CA LEU A 353 46.03 -6.66 5.09
C LEU A 353 47.35 -7.25 5.62
N LEU A 354 47.84 -8.29 4.94
CA LEU A 354 49.23 -8.72 5.01
C LEU A 354 50.11 -7.70 4.28
N GLY A 355 50.95 -6.96 5.02
CA GLY A 355 51.98 -6.14 4.38
C GLY A 355 52.68 -5.10 5.25
N GLY A 356 53.38 -5.55 6.29
CA GLY A 356 54.62 -4.99 6.88
C GLY A 356 54.87 -3.47 6.99
N CYS A 357 55.11 -3.00 8.21
CA CYS A 357 56.46 -2.54 8.63
C CYS A 357 56.53 -2.21 10.13
N VAL A 358 57.69 -2.52 10.69
CA VAL A 358 58.09 -2.51 12.11
C VAL A 358 58.44 -1.09 12.59
N GLY A 359 58.06 -0.72 13.82
CA GLY A 359 58.59 0.46 14.51
C GLY A 359 57.95 0.73 15.89
N GLN A 360 58.72 0.50 16.95
CA GLN A 360 58.42 0.57 18.39
C GLN A 360 57.72 1.85 18.93
N GLY A 361 56.99 1.70 20.04
CA GLY A 361 57.07 2.68 21.16
C GLY A 361 55.77 3.12 21.85
N MET A 362 55.32 2.35 22.85
CA MET A 362 54.70 2.77 24.13
C MET A 362 54.14 4.21 24.26
N LYS A 363 52.80 4.37 24.35
CA LYS A 363 52.07 4.98 25.51
C LYS A 363 50.58 5.22 25.22
N THR A 364 49.82 5.04 26.29
CA THR A 364 48.37 5.06 26.50
C THR A 364 47.68 6.44 26.35
N SER A 365 46.37 6.37 26.05
CA SER A 365 45.26 7.35 26.14
C SER A 365 45.18 8.50 25.11
N ALA A 366 44.39 8.30 24.05
CA ALA A 366 43.87 9.36 23.18
C ALA A 366 42.65 8.92 22.34
N ALA A 367 41.66 8.22 22.92
CA ALA A 367 40.46 7.78 22.20
C ALA A 367 39.26 8.73 22.32
N GLU A 368 39.23 9.58 23.36
CA GLU A 368 38.06 10.44 23.63
C GLU A 368 38.10 11.78 22.87
N ASP A 369 39.28 12.26 22.46
CA ASP A 369 39.42 13.56 21.75
C ASP A 369 39.11 13.51 20.24
N LYS A 370 39.00 12.31 19.63
CA LYS A 370 38.66 12.19 18.21
C LYS A 370 37.16 12.30 17.91
N CYS A 371 36.29 11.95 18.87
CA CYS A 371 34.85 12.03 18.68
C CYS A 371 34.35 13.49 18.77
N LEU A 372 34.86 14.25 19.74
CA LEU A 372 34.49 15.66 19.92
C LEU A 372 35.14 16.61 18.89
N SER A 373 36.33 16.29 18.37
CA SER A 373 36.97 17.10 17.32
C SER A 373 36.32 16.96 15.94
N PHE A 374 35.53 15.90 15.71
CA PHE A 374 34.73 15.78 14.48
C PHE A 374 33.51 16.69 14.53
N PHE A 375 32.78 16.74 15.65
CA PHE A 375 31.59 17.60 15.80
C PHE A 375 31.90 19.10 15.78
N SER A 376 33.08 19.52 16.27
CA SER A 376 33.44 20.95 16.32
C SER A 376 33.96 21.51 14.99
N LYS A 377 34.32 20.65 14.02
CA LYS A 377 34.89 21.08 12.71
C LYS A 377 33.86 21.17 11.57
N VAL A 378 32.59 20.84 11.83
CA VAL A 378 31.48 20.83 10.85
C VAL A 378 30.97 22.24 10.48
N ILE A 379 31.46 23.31 11.11
CA ILE A 379 30.95 24.66 10.84
C ILE A 379 31.56 25.32 9.57
N LEU A 380 32.62 24.77 8.97
CA LEU A 380 33.26 25.37 7.78
C LEU A 380 33.87 24.33 6.82
N ASP A 381 33.05 23.54 6.13
CA ASP A 381 33.34 23.02 4.78
C ASP A 381 32.03 22.47 4.18
N GLU A 382 31.53 23.04 3.07
CA GLU A 382 30.41 22.46 2.30
C GLU A 382 30.90 21.20 1.57
N ARG A 383 31.19 20.13 2.32
CA ARG A 383 31.28 18.78 1.76
C ARG A 383 29.90 18.16 1.84
N GLU A 384 29.34 17.83 0.68
CA GLU A 384 28.09 17.07 0.54
C GLU A 384 28.17 15.83 1.45
N GLU A 385 27.36 15.79 2.50
CA GLU A 385 27.34 14.68 3.45
C GLU A 385 26.90 13.41 2.69
N PRO A 386 27.59 12.26 2.86
CA PRO A 386 27.20 11.03 2.20
C PRO A 386 25.84 10.57 2.74
N GLY A 387 24.79 10.79 1.94
CA GLY A 387 23.43 10.36 2.27
C GLY A 387 23.26 8.83 2.33
N PHE A 388 22.09 8.38 2.77
CA PHE A 388 21.80 6.94 2.92
C PHE A 388 21.95 6.14 1.62
N LEU A 389 21.91 6.79 0.45
CA LEU A 389 22.12 6.19 -0.87
C LEU A 389 23.58 6.03 -1.30
N THR A 390 24.53 6.76 -0.69
CA THR A 390 25.92 6.83 -1.16
C THR A 390 26.66 5.49 -1.11
N GLY A 391 26.88 4.83 -2.25
CA GLY A 391 27.52 3.49 -2.31
C GLY A 391 26.54 2.31 -2.24
N LEU A 392 25.22 2.55 -2.28
CA LEU A 392 24.27 1.47 -2.60
C LEU A 392 24.26 1.23 -4.11
N LYS A 393 24.42 -0.02 -4.52
CA LYS A 393 24.21 -0.43 -5.92
C LYS A 393 22.70 -0.51 -6.16
N ILE A 394 22.12 0.59 -6.63
CA ILE A 394 20.70 0.61 -7.05
C ILE A 394 20.57 -0.44 -8.17
N PRO A 395 19.76 -1.50 -8.00
CA PRO A 395 19.52 -2.47 -9.05
C PRO A 395 18.99 -1.70 -10.25
N ALA A 396 19.71 -1.74 -11.35
CA ALA A 396 19.20 -1.11 -12.55
C ALA A 396 17.88 -1.80 -12.94
N PRO A 397 16.89 -1.09 -13.51
CA PRO A 397 15.57 -1.66 -13.83
C PRO A 397 15.64 -2.94 -14.68
N TRP A 398 16.73 -3.12 -15.41
CA TRP A 398 17.02 -4.28 -16.26
C TRP A 398 17.64 -5.49 -15.53
N ALA A 399 17.94 -5.41 -14.23
CA ALA A 399 18.43 -6.53 -13.41
C ALA A 399 17.39 -7.67 -13.31
N ALA A 400 16.09 -7.33 -13.33
CA ALA A 400 15.01 -8.33 -13.39
C ALA A 400 14.92 -9.04 -14.76
N GLY A 401 15.45 -8.41 -15.81
CA GLY A 401 15.32 -8.79 -17.20
C GLY A 401 14.06 -8.23 -17.87
N LYS A 402 14.11 -8.07 -19.20
CA LYS A 402 12.95 -7.67 -20.02
C LYS A 402 12.34 -8.91 -20.68
N THR A 403 11.04 -9.14 -20.46
CA THR A 403 10.30 -10.21 -21.16
C THR A 403 9.80 -9.70 -22.50
N VAL A 404 10.01 -10.49 -23.55
CA VAL A 404 9.53 -10.28 -24.92
C VAL A 404 8.68 -11.48 -25.29
N GLU A 405 7.43 -11.25 -25.62
CA GLU A 405 6.50 -12.34 -25.93
C GLU A 405 5.47 -11.98 -27.00
N THR A 406 4.93 -13.01 -27.65
CA THR A 406 3.82 -12.89 -28.58
C THR A 406 2.48 -12.98 -27.87
N VAL A 407 1.39 -12.62 -28.55
CA VAL A 407 0.06 -13.04 -28.11
C VAL A 407 -0.07 -14.57 -28.16
N HIS A 408 -0.72 -15.15 -27.15
CA HIS A 408 -0.86 -16.60 -26.98
C HIS A 408 -2.36 -17.00 -26.95
N PRO A 409 -2.85 -17.89 -27.83
CA PRO A 409 -2.17 -18.44 -29.00
C PRO A 409 -1.94 -17.39 -30.09
N VAL A 410 -0.94 -17.63 -30.92
CA VAL A 410 -0.60 -16.76 -32.05
C VAL A 410 -1.66 -16.86 -33.14
N ARG A 411 -1.97 -15.70 -33.74
CA ARG A 411 -2.93 -15.59 -34.86
C ARG A 411 -2.27 -15.90 -36.20
N ASP A 412 -3.06 -16.29 -37.19
CA ASP A 412 -2.61 -16.52 -38.57
C ASP A 412 -1.98 -15.25 -39.17
N ASN A 413 -0.94 -15.41 -39.99
CA ASN A 413 -0.19 -14.32 -40.63
C ASN A 413 0.40 -13.28 -39.67
N TYR A 414 0.58 -13.63 -38.40
CA TYR A 414 1.14 -12.73 -37.39
C TYR A 414 2.62 -12.45 -37.62
N LYS A 415 3.00 -11.17 -37.60
CA LYS A 415 4.40 -10.73 -37.65
C LYS A 415 4.71 -9.93 -36.41
N PHE A 416 5.86 -10.21 -35.82
CA PHE A 416 6.33 -9.56 -34.61
C PHE A 416 7.79 -9.17 -34.77
N LYS A 417 8.12 -7.95 -34.37
CA LYS A 417 9.49 -7.49 -34.29
C LYS A 417 9.65 -6.59 -33.08
N GLU A 418 10.59 -6.94 -32.21
CA GLU A 418 10.92 -6.15 -31.04
C GLU A 418 12.42 -6.15 -30.80
N THR A 419 12.96 -5.00 -30.40
CA THR A 419 14.37 -4.85 -30.03
C THR A 419 14.46 -4.55 -28.54
N VAL A 420 15.34 -5.27 -27.85
CA VAL A 420 15.71 -5.03 -26.45
C VAL A 420 17.11 -4.48 -26.42
N HIS A 421 17.27 -3.34 -25.77
CA HIS A 421 18.55 -2.69 -25.53
C HIS A 421 18.75 -2.55 -24.02
N ILE A 422 19.85 -3.07 -23.50
CA ILE A 422 20.26 -2.96 -22.08
C ILE A 422 21.65 -2.32 -22.06
N PRO A 423 21.73 -0.98 -21.90
CA PRO A 423 22.97 -0.24 -21.99
C PRO A 423 24.07 -0.80 -21.08
N GLY A 424 25.28 -0.96 -21.62
CA GLY A 424 26.45 -1.40 -20.84
C GLY A 424 26.55 -2.91 -20.60
N ALA A 425 25.61 -3.72 -21.08
CA ALA A 425 25.71 -5.17 -21.00
C ALA A 425 26.78 -5.72 -21.96
N ARG A 426 27.70 -6.55 -21.44
CA ARG A 426 28.70 -7.24 -22.28
C ARG A 426 28.06 -8.30 -23.19
N CYS A 427 27.08 -9.02 -22.65
CA CYS A 427 26.25 -9.96 -23.39
C CYS A 427 24.89 -10.11 -22.70
N LEU A 428 23.93 -10.59 -23.47
CA LEU A 428 22.57 -10.87 -23.03
C LEU A 428 22.33 -12.38 -22.98
N TYR A 429 21.69 -12.86 -21.92
CA TYR A 429 21.18 -14.22 -21.79
C TYR A 429 19.69 -14.24 -22.04
N LEU A 430 19.26 -15.09 -22.95
CA LEU A 430 17.87 -15.28 -23.33
C LEU A 430 17.37 -16.60 -22.72
N ARG A 431 16.29 -16.53 -21.95
CA ARG A 431 15.61 -17.68 -21.38
C ARG A 431 14.23 -17.82 -22.00
N PHE A 432 14.00 -18.89 -22.74
CA PHE A 432 12.71 -19.18 -23.34
C PHE A 432 11.79 -19.93 -22.37
N ASP A 433 10.50 -19.61 -22.39
CA ASP A 433 9.49 -20.38 -21.67
C ASP A 433 9.39 -21.79 -22.28
N SER A 434 9.26 -22.81 -21.42
CA SER A 434 9.07 -24.20 -21.84
C SER A 434 7.86 -24.45 -22.76
N ARG A 435 6.90 -23.52 -22.79
CA ARG A 435 5.68 -23.57 -23.60
C ARG A 435 5.86 -23.05 -25.03
N CYS A 436 7.02 -22.47 -25.37
CA CYS A 436 7.28 -21.95 -26.71
C CYS A 436 7.04 -23.03 -27.78
N SER A 437 6.21 -22.70 -28.77
CA SER A 437 5.77 -23.63 -29.80
C SER A 437 5.17 -22.88 -31.00
N SER A 438 5.41 -23.40 -32.21
CA SER A 438 4.70 -22.98 -33.42
C SER A 438 4.30 -24.21 -34.23
N GLN A 439 3.33 -24.07 -35.14
CA GLN A 439 2.79 -25.23 -35.85
C GLN A 439 3.82 -25.87 -36.78
N TYR A 440 4.57 -25.08 -37.56
CA TYR A 440 5.63 -25.59 -38.43
C TYR A 440 7.01 -24.98 -38.14
N ASP A 441 8.05 -25.64 -38.64
CA ASP A 441 9.45 -25.19 -38.59
C ASP A 441 9.72 -23.92 -39.41
N TYR A 442 8.90 -23.65 -40.43
CA TYR A 442 8.95 -22.40 -41.18
C TYR A 442 8.26 -21.22 -40.48
N ASP A 443 7.48 -21.47 -39.42
CA ASP A 443 6.93 -20.45 -38.53
C ASP A 443 7.94 -20.13 -37.44
N LYS A 444 8.86 -19.21 -37.75
CA LYS A 444 10.11 -19.09 -37.02
C LYS A 444 10.35 -17.74 -36.36
N LEU A 445 10.94 -17.81 -35.18
CA LEU A 445 11.62 -16.71 -34.51
C LEU A 445 13.06 -16.67 -35.00
N VAL A 446 13.52 -15.50 -35.41
CA VAL A 446 14.93 -15.22 -35.71
C VAL A 446 15.46 -14.19 -34.73
N ILE A 447 16.64 -14.48 -34.17
CA ILE A 447 17.31 -13.62 -33.19
C ILE A 447 18.52 -12.97 -33.84
N TYR A 448 18.64 -11.66 -33.69
CA TYR A 448 19.74 -10.86 -34.22
C TYR A 448 20.50 -10.16 -33.08
N ALA A 449 21.84 -10.19 -33.13
CA ALA A 449 22.71 -9.49 -32.20
C ALA A 449 22.94 -8.05 -32.69
N GLY A 450 22.06 -7.13 -32.30
CA GLY A 450 22.11 -5.71 -32.66
C GLY A 450 20.71 -5.10 -32.81
N PRO A 451 20.60 -3.86 -33.32
CA PRO A 451 19.36 -3.07 -33.25
C PRO A 451 18.31 -3.41 -34.31
N ASN A 452 18.67 -4.18 -35.34
CA ASN A 452 17.78 -4.48 -36.46
C ASN A 452 18.06 -5.86 -37.08
N THR A 453 17.25 -6.23 -38.07
CA THR A 453 17.28 -7.51 -38.80
C THR A 453 18.43 -7.63 -39.80
N ASN A 454 19.22 -6.57 -40.02
CA ASN A 454 20.44 -6.61 -40.83
C ASN A 454 21.68 -6.96 -39.97
N SER A 455 21.54 -6.97 -38.65
CA SER A 455 22.60 -7.38 -37.73
C SER A 455 22.92 -8.86 -37.85
N ARG A 456 23.97 -9.32 -37.15
CA ARG A 456 24.38 -10.73 -37.15
C ARG A 456 23.23 -11.62 -36.63
N LYS A 457 22.77 -12.54 -37.48
CA LYS A 457 21.82 -13.60 -37.08
C LYS A 457 22.51 -14.55 -36.10
N VAL A 458 21.91 -14.72 -34.92
CA VAL A 458 22.41 -15.61 -33.86
C VAL A 458 21.86 -17.01 -34.03
N THR A 459 20.54 -17.13 -34.15
CA THR A 459 19.83 -18.42 -34.17
C THR A 459 18.40 -18.26 -34.71
N GLU A 460 17.74 -19.37 -35.03
CA GLU A 460 16.33 -19.42 -35.37
C GLU A 460 15.63 -20.61 -34.73
N TYR A 461 14.38 -20.42 -34.31
CA TYR A 461 13.56 -21.42 -33.62
C TYR A 461 12.16 -21.47 -34.22
N GLY A 462 11.61 -22.68 -34.37
CA GLY A 462 10.26 -22.91 -34.89
C GLY A 462 9.82 -24.36 -34.67
N GLY A 463 8.56 -24.64 -34.97
CA GLY A 463 7.92 -25.93 -34.76
C GLY A 463 7.47 -26.20 -33.33
N ASN A 464 6.98 -27.42 -33.09
CA ASN A 464 6.54 -27.89 -31.79
C ASN A 464 6.92 -29.36 -31.59
N THR A 465 6.94 -29.79 -30.33
CA THR A 465 7.21 -31.18 -29.94
C THR A 465 5.94 -32.00 -29.71
N LEU A 466 4.76 -31.43 -30.01
CA LEU A 466 3.44 -32.03 -29.76
C LEU A 466 2.94 -32.88 -30.94
N GLY A 467 3.66 -32.89 -32.06
CA GLY A 467 3.35 -33.73 -33.23
C GLY A 467 2.28 -33.17 -34.16
N TYR A 468 1.92 -31.89 -34.02
CA TYR A 468 1.04 -31.17 -34.94
C TYR A 468 1.90 -30.41 -35.96
N GLY A 469 1.53 -30.45 -37.25
CA GLY A 469 2.36 -29.91 -38.33
C GLY A 469 3.49 -30.84 -38.80
N SER A 470 4.52 -30.29 -39.45
CA SER A 470 5.60 -31.07 -40.06
C SER A 470 6.40 -31.84 -39.01
N ARG A 471 6.59 -33.16 -39.22
CA ARG A 471 7.52 -34.01 -38.47
C ARG A 471 8.96 -33.70 -38.88
N SER A 472 9.38 -32.44 -38.78
CA SER A 472 10.69 -32.05 -39.30
C SER A 472 11.78 -32.67 -38.44
N VAL A 473 12.48 -33.62 -39.06
CA VAL A 473 13.67 -34.33 -38.57
C VAL A 473 14.92 -33.43 -38.62
N LEU A 474 14.76 -32.16 -38.99
CA LEU A 474 15.85 -31.20 -39.22
C LEU A 474 15.47 -29.81 -38.69
N GLY A 475 15.85 -29.51 -37.45
CA GLY A 475 15.79 -28.14 -36.94
C GLY A 475 15.71 -28.10 -35.43
N THR A 476 16.66 -27.44 -34.80
CA THR A 476 16.71 -27.19 -33.35
C THR A 476 15.39 -26.58 -32.89
N GLY A 477 14.50 -27.37 -32.29
CA GLY A 477 13.27 -26.86 -31.70
C GLY A 477 13.55 -25.78 -30.67
N TRP A 478 12.51 -25.31 -29.99
CA TRP A 478 12.66 -24.26 -28.98
C TRP A 478 13.72 -24.62 -27.93
N PRO A 479 14.62 -23.68 -27.59
CA PRO A 479 15.76 -23.95 -26.74
C PRO A 479 15.29 -24.18 -25.30
N LYS A 480 15.85 -25.21 -24.65
CA LYS A 480 15.63 -25.47 -23.22
C LYS A 480 16.66 -24.76 -22.34
N ASP A 481 17.85 -24.56 -22.89
CA ASP A 481 18.97 -23.92 -22.22
C ASP A 481 19.05 -22.42 -22.55
N LEU A 482 19.83 -21.69 -21.76
CA LEU A 482 20.06 -20.26 -21.94
C LEU A 482 20.80 -19.99 -23.26
N VAL A 483 20.31 -19.03 -24.04
CA VAL A 483 20.97 -18.59 -25.27
C VAL A 483 21.75 -17.31 -24.99
N LYS A 484 23.04 -17.30 -25.32
CA LYS A 484 23.91 -16.13 -25.15
C LYS A 484 23.96 -15.30 -26.43
N VAL A 485 23.74 -14.00 -26.33
CA VAL A 485 23.87 -13.02 -27.40
C VAL A 485 24.95 -12.01 -27.03
N GLU A 486 25.96 -11.84 -27.87
CA GLU A 486 27.02 -10.86 -27.64
C GLU A 486 26.54 -9.43 -27.90
N GLY A 487 26.94 -8.49 -27.04
CA GLY A 487 26.53 -7.10 -27.10
C GLY A 487 25.41 -6.75 -26.12
N ASP A 488 24.99 -5.48 -26.17
CA ASP A 488 24.01 -4.86 -25.29
C ASP A 488 22.59 -4.81 -25.92
N THR A 489 22.44 -5.31 -27.14
CA THR A 489 21.22 -5.17 -27.94
C THR A 489 20.87 -6.48 -28.65
N VAL A 490 19.60 -6.87 -28.60
CA VAL A 490 19.06 -8.04 -29.31
C VAL A 490 17.73 -7.70 -29.99
N THR A 491 17.56 -8.13 -31.24
CA THR A 491 16.29 -8.00 -31.97
C THR A 491 15.65 -9.38 -32.19
N PHE A 492 14.39 -9.49 -31.80
CA PHE A 492 13.51 -10.62 -32.07
C PHE A 492 12.69 -10.32 -33.33
N SER A 493 12.63 -11.28 -34.25
CA SER A 493 11.78 -11.20 -35.44
C SER A 493 11.05 -12.53 -35.61
N PHE A 494 9.75 -12.55 -35.34
CA PHE A 494 8.91 -13.74 -35.47
C PHE A 494 7.88 -13.56 -36.58
N GLU A 495 7.71 -14.60 -37.39
CA GLU A 495 6.73 -14.61 -38.47
C GLU A 495 5.97 -15.93 -38.47
N MET A 496 4.67 -15.86 -38.22
CA MET A 496 3.72 -16.95 -38.42
C MET A 496 3.28 -16.91 -39.88
N ARG A 497 3.68 -17.91 -40.66
CA ARG A 497 3.33 -18.04 -42.09
C ARG A 497 2.22 -19.06 -42.30
N SER A 498 2.07 -20.00 -41.38
CA SER A 498 0.99 -20.98 -41.41
C SER A 498 -0.35 -20.34 -41.04
N GLY A 499 -1.41 -20.91 -41.62
CA GLY A 499 -2.77 -20.75 -41.14
C GLY A 499 -3.12 -21.90 -40.20
N ARG A 500 -4.03 -21.66 -39.27
CA ARG A 500 -4.44 -22.66 -38.28
C ARG A 500 -5.14 -23.85 -38.94
N GLU A 501 -4.58 -25.05 -38.73
CA GLU A 501 -5.26 -26.29 -39.11
C GLU A 501 -6.38 -26.65 -38.12
N HIS A 502 -7.45 -27.27 -38.61
CA HIS A 502 -8.66 -27.60 -37.83
C HIS A 502 -8.38 -28.45 -36.58
N ASN A 503 -7.34 -29.29 -36.61
CA ASN A 503 -7.00 -30.20 -35.50
C ASN A 503 -5.84 -29.70 -34.63
N THR A 504 -5.31 -28.50 -34.87
CA THR A 504 -4.17 -27.96 -34.13
C THR A 504 -4.64 -27.26 -32.84
N PRO A 505 -4.22 -27.74 -31.66
CA PRO A 505 -4.60 -27.14 -30.39
C PRO A 505 -3.83 -25.83 -30.13
N ASP A 506 -4.38 -24.95 -29.29
CA ASP A 506 -3.75 -23.66 -28.93
C ASP A 506 -2.34 -23.82 -28.36
N LYS A 507 -2.08 -24.95 -27.67
CA LYS A 507 -0.76 -25.27 -27.11
C LYS A 507 0.32 -25.55 -28.17
N ALA A 508 -0.04 -25.87 -29.41
CA ALA A 508 0.91 -26.05 -30.52
C ALA A 508 1.14 -24.74 -31.29
N MET A 509 0.31 -23.74 -31.02
CA MET A 509 0.34 -22.39 -31.59
C MET A 509 0.61 -21.35 -30.51
N TRP A 510 1.30 -21.74 -29.44
CA TRP A 510 1.47 -20.85 -28.29
C TRP A 510 2.26 -19.61 -28.70
N GLY A 511 3.32 -19.75 -29.51
CA GLY A 511 4.21 -18.67 -29.91
C GLY A 511 5.50 -18.72 -29.10
N PHE A 512 6.01 -17.56 -28.67
CA PHE A 512 7.18 -17.50 -27.82
C PHE A 512 7.05 -16.48 -26.69
N SER A 513 7.69 -16.79 -25.57
CA SER A 513 7.94 -15.85 -24.48
C SER A 513 9.40 -16.04 -24.04
N CYS A 514 10.15 -14.95 -23.98
CA CYS A 514 11.58 -14.96 -23.73
C CYS A 514 11.96 -13.84 -22.76
N THR A 515 12.64 -14.19 -21.67
CA THR A 515 13.23 -13.21 -20.75
C THR A 515 14.68 -12.92 -21.15
N VAL A 516 14.98 -11.65 -21.40
CA VAL A 516 16.31 -11.11 -21.73
C VAL A 516 16.96 -10.56 -20.47
N ARG A 517 18.14 -11.05 -20.10
CA ARG A 517 18.91 -10.55 -18.95
C ARG A 517 20.33 -10.18 -19.36
N ALA A 518 20.89 -9.14 -18.78
CA ALA A 518 22.32 -8.85 -18.92
C ALA A 518 23.15 -9.86 -18.11
N GLN A 519 24.37 -10.17 -18.58
CA GLN A 519 25.35 -10.85 -17.73
C GLN A 519 25.80 -9.89 -16.62
N GLU A 520 25.32 -10.14 -15.40
CA GLU A 520 25.92 -9.61 -14.19
C GLU A 520 27.09 -10.54 -13.80
N SER A 521 28.24 -9.98 -13.41
CA SER A 521 29.36 -10.77 -12.88
C SER A 521 28.87 -11.59 -11.69
N SER A 522 29.24 -12.88 -11.63
CA SER A 522 28.83 -13.80 -10.57
C SER A 522 29.28 -13.40 -9.16
N GLU A 523 30.19 -12.42 -9.05
CA GLU A 523 30.65 -11.84 -7.78
C GLU A 523 29.68 -10.78 -7.21
N ASP A 524 28.68 -10.36 -8.00
CA ASP A 524 27.88 -9.16 -7.77
C ASP A 524 26.36 -9.46 -7.75
N VAL A 525 25.95 -10.65 -7.31
CA VAL A 525 24.54 -10.87 -6.92
C VAL A 525 24.31 -10.16 -5.58
N SER A 526 24.40 -8.83 -5.56
CA SER A 526 23.99 -8.04 -4.40
C SER A 526 22.49 -8.26 -4.23
N GLY A 527 22.09 -8.90 -3.14
CA GLY A 527 20.69 -9.19 -2.84
C GLY A 527 19.89 -7.91 -2.64
N GLY A 528 19.40 -7.31 -3.73
CA GLY A 528 18.51 -6.15 -3.72
C GLY A 528 19.02 -4.92 -2.96
N LEU A 529 18.18 -3.89 -2.88
CA LEU A 529 18.36 -2.81 -1.91
C LEU A 529 17.97 -3.32 -0.51
N PRO A 530 18.71 -2.94 0.56
CA PRO A 530 18.25 -3.16 1.93
C PRO A 530 16.86 -2.57 2.13
N PHE A 531 15.98 -3.27 2.85
CA PHE A 531 14.56 -2.92 2.90
C PHE A 531 14.27 -1.52 3.44
N LEU A 532 15.01 -1.06 4.45
CA LEU A 532 14.81 0.31 4.95
C LEU A 532 15.29 1.38 3.97
N ALA A 533 16.31 1.08 3.15
CA ALA A 533 16.72 1.99 2.08
C ALA A 533 15.67 2.02 0.96
N ASP A 534 15.10 0.87 0.59
CA ASP A 534 14.00 0.78 -0.38
C ASP A 534 12.74 1.51 0.13
N LEU A 535 12.41 1.33 1.40
CA LEU A 535 11.29 2.02 2.04
C LEU A 535 11.48 3.54 2.08
N ALA A 536 12.68 4.00 2.46
CA ALA A 536 13.03 5.42 2.46
C ALA A 536 12.93 6.03 1.05
N LEU A 537 13.37 5.30 0.03
CA LEU A 537 13.22 5.71 -1.37
C LEU A 537 11.74 5.79 -1.78
N GLY A 538 10.94 4.77 -1.49
CA GLY A 538 9.51 4.76 -1.82
C GLY A 538 8.75 5.90 -1.16
N LEU A 539 9.02 6.15 0.13
CA LEU A 539 8.46 7.29 0.87
C LEU A 539 8.89 8.62 0.25
N SER A 540 10.16 8.76 -0.13
CA SER A 540 10.68 9.99 -0.75
C SER A 540 10.02 10.26 -2.10
N VAL A 541 9.84 9.24 -2.94
CA VAL A 541 9.15 9.38 -4.24
C VAL A 541 7.70 9.80 -4.05
N LEU A 542 6.98 9.18 -3.11
CA LEU A 542 5.60 9.56 -2.80
C LEU A 542 5.53 11.00 -2.26
N ALA A 543 6.40 11.35 -1.30
CA ALA A 543 6.47 12.68 -0.72
C ALA A 543 6.75 13.75 -1.79
N CYS A 544 7.71 13.53 -2.68
CA CYS A 544 8.00 14.44 -3.80
C CYS A 544 6.82 14.57 -4.77
N SER A 545 6.10 13.48 -5.02
CA SER A 545 4.92 13.49 -5.89
C SER A 545 3.77 14.28 -5.27
N MET A 546 3.50 14.09 -3.97
CA MET A 546 2.49 14.86 -3.23
C MET A 546 2.88 16.34 -3.11
N LEU A 547 4.16 16.66 -2.87
CA LEU A 547 4.67 18.04 -2.90
C LEU A 547 4.49 18.69 -4.26
N ARG A 548 4.71 17.96 -5.36
CA ARG A 548 4.47 18.49 -6.72
C ARG A 548 3.01 18.85 -6.92
N ILE A 549 2.07 18.04 -6.41
CA ILE A 549 0.63 18.32 -6.47
C ILE A 549 0.32 19.60 -5.69
N LEU A 550 0.83 19.71 -4.45
CA LEU A 550 0.65 20.90 -3.61
C LEU A 550 1.25 22.15 -4.24
N TYR A 551 2.40 22.03 -4.88
CA TYR A 551 3.08 23.14 -5.55
C TYR A 551 2.32 23.60 -6.80
N ASN A 552 1.80 22.67 -7.58
CA ASN A 552 1.02 22.99 -8.78
C ASN A 552 -0.37 23.54 -8.43
N GLY A 553 -0.95 23.14 -7.30
CA GLY A 553 -2.27 23.56 -6.87
C GLY A 553 -3.41 22.91 -7.67
N PRO A 554 -4.64 23.41 -7.54
CA PRO A 554 -5.78 22.93 -8.32
C PRO A 554 -5.57 23.17 -9.83
N GLU A 555 -6.21 22.34 -10.66
CA GLU A 555 -6.18 22.53 -12.12
C GLU A 555 -6.80 23.87 -12.50
N VAL A 556 -6.19 24.53 -13.49
CA VAL A 556 -6.66 25.81 -14.01
C VAL A 556 -8.00 25.59 -14.68
N THR A 557 -9.02 26.30 -14.20
CA THR A 557 -10.38 26.25 -14.76
C THR A 557 -10.46 27.03 -16.07
N ARG A 558 -11.44 26.71 -16.92
CA ARG A 558 -11.66 27.42 -18.19
C ARG A 558 -11.95 28.91 -17.97
N GLU A 559 -12.59 29.23 -16.85
CA GLU A 559 -12.88 30.58 -16.42
C GLU A 559 -11.61 31.33 -15.99
N GLU A 560 -10.68 30.65 -15.32
CA GLU A 560 -9.37 31.21 -14.97
C GLU A 560 -8.50 31.45 -16.21
N ASP A 561 -8.53 30.54 -17.18
CA ASP A 561 -7.87 30.73 -18.49
C ASP A 561 -8.46 31.94 -19.23
N ALA A 562 -9.78 32.08 -19.26
CA ALA A 562 -10.44 33.24 -19.87
C ALA A 562 -10.08 34.57 -19.17
N CYS A 563 -9.77 34.51 -17.86
CA CYS A 563 -9.39 35.66 -17.04
C CYS A 563 -7.88 35.80 -16.83
N HIS A 564 -7.05 35.06 -17.58
CA HIS A 564 -5.61 34.97 -17.34
C HIS A 564 -4.92 36.34 -17.30
N ASP A 565 -5.19 37.22 -18.27
CA ASP A 565 -4.63 38.57 -18.33
C ASP A 565 -4.99 39.42 -17.10
N LEU A 566 -6.19 39.21 -16.54
CA LEU A 566 -6.65 39.90 -15.35
C LEU A 566 -5.99 39.34 -14.08
N LEU A 567 -5.89 38.01 -13.96
CA LEU A 567 -5.21 37.33 -12.85
C LEU A 567 -3.70 37.63 -12.82
N CYS A 568 -3.08 37.80 -13.99
CA CYS A 568 -1.69 38.25 -14.14
C CYS A 568 -1.51 39.76 -13.98
N SER A 569 -2.61 40.53 -13.83
CA SER A 569 -2.50 41.98 -13.66
C SER A 569 -1.81 42.33 -12.34
N LYS A 570 -0.95 43.35 -12.39
CA LYS A 570 -0.28 43.90 -11.20
C LYS A 570 -1.26 44.42 -10.15
N LEU A 571 -2.51 44.70 -10.53
CA LEU A 571 -3.56 45.15 -9.63
C LEU A 571 -4.05 44.00 -8.75
N LEU A 572 -4.46 42.87 -9.35
CA LEU A 572 -4.95 41.71 -8.61
C LEU A 572 -3.85 41.00 -7.81
N GLN A 573 -2.61 40.97 -8.32
CA GLN A 573 -1.46 40.44 -7.57
C GLN A 573 -1.15 41.23 -6.29
N ARG A 574 -1.67 42.45 -6.16
CA ARG A 574 -1.47 43.34 -4.99
C ARG A 574 -2.69 43.41 -4.08
N CYS A 575 -3.78 42.72 -4.44
CA CYS A 575 -4.97 42.58 -3.60
C CYS A 575 -4.69 41.58 -2.47
N GLN A 576 -5.20 41.89 -1.28
CA GLN A 576 -5.35 40.96 -0.17
C GLN A 576 -6.72 40.31 -0.28
N TRP A 577 -6.71 39.00 -0.53
CA TRP A 577 -7.91 38.18 -0.57
C TRP A 577 -8.24 37.75 0.85
N GLN A 578 -9.49 37.95 1.27
CA GLN A 578 -9.99 37.51 2.58
C GLN A 578 -11.05 36.43 2.34
N VAL A 579 -10.93 35.31 3.07
CA VAL A 579 -11.90 34.22 3.06
C VAL A 579 -12.82 34.42 4.26
N GLU A 580 -14.13 34.35 4.04
CA GLU A 580 -15.13 34.50 5.08
C GLU A 580 -15.62 33.10 5.48
N ALA A 581 -15.16 32.60 6.62
CA ALA A 581 -15.60 31.32 7.18
C ALA A 581 -16.36 31.58 8.48
N ASN A 582 -17.60 31.10 8.58
CA ASN A 582 -18.47 31.24 9.76
C ASN A 582 -18.63 32.70 10.28
N GLY A 583 -18.72 33.68 9.38
CA GLY A 583 -18.93 35.08 9.74
C GLY A 583 -17.69 35.81 10.26
N VAL A 584 -16.50 35.19 10.17
CA VAL A 584 -15.21 35.80 10.54
C VAL A 584 -14.34 35.94 9.29
N LEU A 585 -13.92 37.17 8.99
CA LEU A 585 -13.00 37.50 7.89
C LEU A 585 -11.58 37.08 8.27
N SER A 586 -11.03 36.07 7.60
CA SER A 586 -9.64 35.64 7.77
C SER A 586 -8.83 35.94 6.50
N PRO A 587 -7.59 36.44 6.59
CA PRO A 587 -6.74 36.60 5.40
C PRO A 587 -6.50 35.23 4.74
N ALA A 588 -6.62 35.17 3.41
CA ALA A 588 -6.32 33.97 2.64
C ALA A 588 -4.81 33.66 2.75
N LEU A 589 -4.45 32.70 3.61
CA LEU A 589 -3.20 31.92 3.62
C LEU A 589 -1.83 32.66 3.56
N THR A 590 -1.75 33.96 3.83
CA THR A 590 -0.46 34.64 4.05
C THR A 590 -0.38 35.30 5.42
N PRO A 591 0.55 34.93 6.31
CA PRO A 591 0.83 35.72 7.50
C PRO A 591 1.59 36.98 7.07
N SER A 592 0.93 38.14 7.09
CA SER A 592 1.62 39.44 6.97
C SER A 592 2.00 39.94 8.38
N PRO A 593 3.26 40.30 8.65
CA PRO A 593 3.75 40.65 9.98
C PRO A 593 3.57 42.15 10.30
N SER A 594 2.37 42.71 10.13
CA SER A 594 2.17 44.14 10.38
C SER A 594 0.77 44.47 10.91
N PRO A 595 0.64 45.03 12.12
CA PRO A 595 -0.61 45.53 12.67
C PRO A 595 -0.84 46.95 12.14
N LEU A 596 -1.37 47.08 10.93
CA LEU A 596 -1.99 48.31 10.48
C LEU A 596 -3.49 48.05 10.33
N PRO A 597 -4.36 49.04 10.64
CA PRO A 597 -5.80 48.85 10.66
C PRO A 597 -6.29 48.32 9.31
N LEU A 598 -7.03 47.20 9.36
CA LEU A 598 -7.41 46.33 8.23
C LEU A 598 -8.66 46.79 7.46
N THR A 599 -8.99 48.07 7.44
CA THR A 599 -10.28 48.50 6.88
C THR A 599 -10.29 49.93 6.38
N ILE A 600 -10.59 50.10 5.09
CA ILE A 600 -11.24 51.31 4.56
C ILE A 600 -12.74 51.14 4.83
N GLU A 601 -13.35 52.04 5.61
CA GLU A 601 -14.79 52.03 5.91
C GLU A 601 -15.63 52.10 4.62
N GLU A 602 -16.70 51.30 4.55
CA GLU A 602 -17.57 51.13 3.36
C GLU A 602 -18.18 52.44 2.84
N ASP A 603 -18.28 53.48 3.69
CA ASP A 603 -18.98 54.73 3.38
C ASP A 603 -18.08 55.95 3.17
N ARG A 604 -16.75 55.81 3.30
CA ARG A 604 -15.81 56.91 3.07
C ARG A 604 -15.25 56.87 1.65
N GLU A 605 -15.77 57.73 0.78
CA GLU A 605 -15.11 58.05 -0.48
C GLU A 605 -13.70 58.61 -0.19
N PHE A 606 -12.69 58.07 -0.87
CA PHE A 606 -11.35 58.63 -0.84
C PHE A 606 -11.36 59.92 -1.66
N THR A 607 -11.61 61.05 -1.00
CA THR A 607 -11.44 62.36 -1.62
C THR A 607 -9.94 62.60 -1.77
N TYR A 608 -9.42 62.47 -2.99
CA TYR A 608 -8.07 62.94 -3.28
C TYR A 608 -8.00 64.43 -2.90
N PRO A 609 -7.01 64.87 -2.10
CA PRO A 609 -6.71 66.29 -2.00
C PRO A 609 -6.34 66.74 -3.42
N ALA A 610 -7.09 67.66 -3.98
CA ALA A 610 -6.93 68.11 -5.36
C ALA A 610 -5.62 68.90 -5.63
N ASP A 611 -4.62 68.82 -4.73
CA ASP A 611 -3.52 69.78 -4.67
C ASP A 611 -2.12 69.22 -4.97
N VAL A 612 -1.95 68.01 -5.52
CA VAL A 612 -0.58 67.48 -5.78
C VAL A 612 -0.29 66.97 -7.20
N LEU A 613 -1.23 67.00 -8.14
CA LEU A 613 -0.91 66.68 -9.54
C LEU A 613 -1.55 67.68 -10.52
N ILE A 614 -0.99 68.88 -10.55
CA ILE A 614 -1.06 69.73 -11.74
C ILE A 614 -0.10 69.08 -12.77
N PRO A 615 -0.57 68.56 -13.91
CA PRO A 615 0.33 68.09 -14.96
C PRO A 615 1.09 69.30 -15.54
N PRO A 616 2.33 69.11 -16.05
CA PRO A 616 3.09 70.21 -16.64
C PRO A 616 2.29 70.86 -17.78
N PRO A 617 2.39 72.18 -17.98
CA PRO A 617 1.61 72.88 -19.00
C PRO A 617 2.13 72.48 -20.38
N GLY A 618 1.35 71.67 -21.10
CA GLY A 618 1.72 71.32 -22.47
C GLY A 618 1.13 70.05 -23.06
N PHE A 619 -0.04 69.55 -22.66
CA PHE A 619 -0.83 68.66 -23.51
C PHE A 619 -2.32 68.95 -23.33
N THR A 620 -2.98 69.14 -24.46
CA THR A 620 -4.35 69.62 -24.65
C THR A 620 -5.42 68.66 -24.14
N SER A 621 -6.40 69.23 -23.44
CA SER A 621 -7.79 68.75 -23.23
C SER A 621 -7.95 67.24 -22.98
N GLY A 622 -7.60 66.79 -21.77
CA GLY A 622 -7.96 65.48 -21.29
C GLY A 622 -9.45 65.43 -20.93
N ALA A 623 -10.24 64.71 -21.71
CA ALA A 623 -11.50 64.17 -21.24
C ALA A 623 -11.19 63.26 -20.04
N TYR A 624 -11.56 63.71 -18.83
CA TYR A 624 -11.71 62.82 -17.70
C TYR A 624 -12.76 61.78 -18.11
N PHE A 625 -12.32 60.58 -18.48
CA PHE A 625 -13.22 59.45 -18.63
C PHE A 625 -13.61 59.00 -17.22
N ASP A 626 -14.63 59.62 -16.66
CA ASP A 626 -15.38 59.04 -15.55
C ASP A 626 -16.04 57.77 -16.09
N LEU A 627 -15.38 56.63 -15.89
CA LEU A 627 -16.00 55.32 -16.08
C LEU A 627 -17.28 55.29 -15.23
N PRO A 628 -18.43 54.86 -15.77
CA PRO A 628 -19.66 54.75 -15.00
C PRO A 628 -19.44 53.80 -13.84
N ARG A 629 -19.35 54.35 -12.62
CA ARG A 629 -19.21 53.56 -11.39
C ARG A 629 -20.56 52.91 -11.10
N ILE A 630 -20.69 51.64 -11.45
CA ILE A 630 -21.87 50.85 -11.09
C ILE A 630 -21.83 50.62 -9.58
N ARG A 631 -22.60 51.41 -8.82
CA ARG A 631 -22.85 51.15 -7.41
C ARG A 631 -23.86 50.02 -7.30
N LEU A 632 -23.38 48.82 -6.94
CA LEU A 632 -24.27 47.71 -6.58
C LEU A 632 -24.93 48.02 -5.23
N PRO A 633 -26.28 47.94 -5.13
CA PRO A 633 -26.98 48.12 -3.87
C PRO A 633 -26.45 47.19 -2.76
N PRO A 634 -26.43 47.63 -1.48
CA PRO A 634 -25.91 46.83 -0.37
C PRO A 634 -26.54 45.44 -0.27
N GLY A 635 -27.84 45.33 -0.57
CA GLY A 635 -28.55 44.04 -0.58
C GLY A 635 -28.18 43.09 -1.74
N ILE A 636 -27.59 43.61 -2.83
CA ILE A 636 -27.06 42.79 -3.93
C ILE A 636 -25.63 42.37 -3.60
N MET A 637 -24.82 43.28 -3.03
CA MET A 637 -23.48 42.96 -2.52
C MET A 637 -23.53 41.90 -1.41
N GLY A 638 -24.52 41.97 -0.51
CA GLY A 638 -24.75 40.96 0.52
C GLY A 638 -25.07 39.59 -0.07
N ARG A 639 -25.98 39.53 -1.06
CA ARG A 639 -26.29 38.26 -1.75
C ARG A 639 -25.11 37.71 -2.55
N LEU A 640 -24.34 38.57 -3.23
CA LEU A 640 -23.12 38.14 -3.93
C LEU A 640 -22.07 37.60 -2.97
N ARG A 641 -21.97 38.18 -1.76
CA ARG A 641 -21.09 37.69 -0.69
C ARG A 641 -21.55 36.33 -0.17
N GLU A 642 -22.84 36.17 0.09
CA GLU A 642 -23.44 34.89 0.49
C GLU A 642 -23.25 33.79 -0.57
N VAL A 643 -23.38 34.13 -1.86
CA VAL A 643 -23.23 33.18 -2.96
C VAL A 643 -21.75 32.84 -3.24
N SER A 644 -20.83 33.81 -3.10
CA SER A 644 -19.41 33.59 -3.41
C SER A 644 -18.58 33.07 -2.23
N GLY A 645 -19.05 33.22 -0.98
CA GLY A 645 -18.31 32.85 0.23
C GLY A 645 -16.99 33.62 0.41
N ARG A 646 -16.77 34.69 -0.35
CA ARG A 646 -15.53 35.49 -0.35
C ARG A 646 -15.84 36.95 -0.09
N ALA A 647 -15.00 37.58 0.72
CA ALA A 647 -15.11 39.01 0.99
C ALA A 647 -14.50 39.83 -0.15
N ARG A 648 -14.82 41.13 -0.18
CA ARG A 648 -14.24 42.06 -1.16
C ARG A 648 -12.71 42.04 -1.06
N PRO A 649 -11.96 41.90 -2.17
CA PRO A 649 -10.51 42.02 -2.14
C PRO A 649 -10.12 43.44 -1.70
N GLN A 650 -9.25 43.55 -0.71
CA GLN A 650 -8.77 44.83 -0.21
C GLN A 650 -7.40 45.15 -0.81
N PHE A 651 -7.15 46.40 -1.14
CA PHE A 651 -5.82 46.83 -1.58
C PHE A 651 -4.87 46.92 -0.39
N ARG A 652 -3.60 46.52 -0.57
CA ARG A 652 -2.58 46.80 0.45
C ARG A 652 -2.48 48.32 0.69
N PRO A 653 -2.42 48.79 1.96
CA PRO A 653 -2.30 50.21 2.29
C PRO A 653 -1.06 50.91 1.71
N SER A 654 -0.07 50.15 1.25
CA SER A 654 1.15 50.65 0.61
C SER A 654 0.95 51.22 -0.80
N ILE A 655 -0.28 51.23 -1.31
CA ILE A 655 -0.65 51.79 -2.60
C ILE A 655 -1.07 53.25 -2.38
N LYS A 656 -0.26 54.19 -2.87
CA LYS A 656 -0.63 55.61 -3.02
C LYS A 656 -1.16 55.88 -4.41
#